data_AF-A0A8C4DY02-F1
#
_entry.id   AF-A0A8C4DY02-F1
#
_cell.length_a   1.000
_cell.length_b   1.000
_cell.length_c   1.000
_cell.angle_alpha   90.00
_cell.angle_beta   90.00
_cell.angle_gamma   90.00
#
_symmetry.space_group_name_H-M   'P 1'
#
loop_
_entity.id
_entity.type
_entity.pdbx_description
1 polymer ?
#
loop_
_entity_poly.entity_id
_entity_poly.type
_entity_poly.pdbx_seq_one_letter_code
_entity_poly.pdbx_strand_id
1 'polypeptide(L)'
;NEVTLELHSSSLIIQFPHSQTHLSVIKHCSSSLSVSPSSFSKPPLILVSLDGFRAEYLKDHGNRLPVIKKLRNSGTTTEYMRPVYPTKTFPNHYSIVTGLYPESHGIVDNKMYDVTRNTYFSLKTDEKFNAKWYQGEPVWLTAMRNKLKAGTFFWPGSDVAINGTYPDLYKLYDNISFEKRVSTLFQWLSLPQGERPDFYTLYLDEPDTSGHMYGPASSQVVRALENVDRILGLLMNGLLQRDLQHCVNIIIISDHGMEEASSDRAAYVSNYVADTAHFSVIQGPAARIRPTHLPDNYFSFDYEGLVKNLSCRTSDQAMRPYLKENLPKRMHFANNKRIERGHLYMKEGWQAALLMCVYFIQAIFIGYGPGFKHKTVVPPFENIEIYNLMCDLLGIRPAPNNGTHGSLNHLLNHPVHLPVHPAQLSHDTPCEASAPSPTDDQCNCTSQTKAMVCNRLLSDRFLRRLHHPFGTPRVVQPDVSFCLLHHSNYLNGYSKDRLMPLWVSYTIQPLSEACVRADVRIPSAASQLCLRYREDPALSYGLLHPPSLSIDGPETDSLITSNMAPMFPAFKDVWAHVHDVLLPKYSQQLNGVNVMSGPIFDGDYDGNVDALKAISGNETIVPTHFFMILTSCRNETFSPVNCKGPLQAKSFILPHRPDHTESCASGSDLTWVEDWLQFHVARVRDVELLSGLSFYHDRISVEETLQLKTLIQTA
;
A
#
# COMPACT_ATOMS: atom_id res chain seq x y z
N ASN A 1 31.01 45.66 42.82
CA ASN A 1 31.13 44.53 43.77
C ASN A 1 30.14 43.47 43.40
N GLU A 2 30.60 42.56 42.55
CA GLU A 2 29.97 41.29 42.20
C GLU A 2 29.80 40.41 43.45
N VAL A 3 28.65 39.75 43.57
CA VAL A 3 28.60 38.38 44.10
C VAL A 3 27.55 37.63 43.27
N THR A 4 28.04 36.67 42.51
CA THR A 4 27.35 35.67 41.72
C THR A 4 26.59 34.70 42.64
N LEU A 5 25.32 34.44 42.37
CA LEU A 5 24.53 33.36 42.99
C LEU A 5 24.33 32.26 41.94
N GLU A 6 25.15 31.21 42.03
CA GLU A 6 24.97 29.97 41.29
C GLU A 6 23.75 29.20 41.84
N LEU A 7 22.73 29.03 41.01
CA LEU A 7 21.64 28.08 41.22
C LEU A 7 22.06 26.73 40.62
N HIS A 8 22.51 25.81 41.47
CA HIS A 8 22.72 24.41 41.06
C HIS A 8 21.39 23.73 40.74
N SER A 9 21.21 23.39 39.46
CA SER A 9 20.19 22.47 38.97
C SER A 9 20.41 21.08 39.57
N SER A 10 19.48 20.62 40.41
CA SER A 10 19.47 19.22 40.86
C SER A 10 18.94 18.32 39.73
N SER A 11 19.86 17.68 39.02
CA SER A 11 19.56 16.59 38.11
C SER A 11 19.03 15.39 38.92
N LEU A 12 17.73 15.09 38.81
CA LEU A 12 17.18 13.81 39.28
C LEU A 12 17.71 12.70 38.34
N ILE A 13 18.80 12.07 38.74
CA ILE A 13 19.32 10.86 38.10
C ILE A 13 18.38 9.72 38.44
N ILE A 14 17.69 9.19 37.43
CA ILE A 14 16.90 7.96 37.51
C ILE A 14 17.88 6.79 37.65
N GLN A 15 17.98 6.21 38.85
CA GLN A 15 18.57 4.89 39.06
C GLN A 15 17.45 3.84 39.15
N PHE A 16 17.38 2.92 38.19
CA PHE A 16 16.77 1.61 38.41
C PHE A 16 17.88 0.66 38.90
N PRO A 17 17.64 -0.21 39.91
CA PRO A 17 18.73 -0.92 40.57
C PRO A 17 19.45 -1.90 39.64
N HIS A 18 20.78 -1.81 39.61
CA HIS A 18 21.66 -2.92 39.27
C HIS A 18 22.01 -3.68 40.55
N SER A 19 21.43 -4.86 40.77
CA SER A 19 22.10 -5.91 41.54
C SER A 19 21.47 -7.27 41.29
N GLN A 20 22.30 -8.22 40.87
CA GLN A 20 22.07 -9.64 41.10
C GLN A 20 21.97 -9.89 42.60
N THR A 21 20.86 -10.51 43.05
CA THR A 21 20.75 -11.66 43.98
C THR A 21 19.43 -11.60 44.77
N HIS A 22 18.89 -12.81 44.99
CA HIS A 22 17.66 -13.18 45.69
C HIS A 22 16.32 -13.07 44.93
N LEU A 23 15.86 -14.26 44.49
CA LEU A 23 14.52 -14.57 44.02
C LEU A 23 13.46 -13.96 44.96
N SER A 24 12.82 -12.89 44.49
CA SER A 24 11.46 -12.54 44.90
C SER A 24 10.58 -12.66 43.66
N VAL A 25 9.45 -13.33 43.84
CA VAL A 25 8.53 -13.85 42.82
C VAL A 25 8.25 -12.81 41.73
N ILE A 26 8.77 -13.05 40.53
CA ILE A 26 8.40 -12.29 39.35
C ILE A 26 6.99 -12.76 38.95
N LYS A 27 5.98 -11.92 39.16
CA LYS A 27 4.63 -12.14 38.60
C LYS A 27 4.68 -11.89 37.09
N HIS A 28 5.08 -12.92 36.34
CA HIS A 28 4.94 -12.98 34.90
C HIS A 28 3.45 -13.22 34.55
N CYS A 29 2.84 -12.37 33.73
CA CYS A 29 1.66 -12.78 32.96
C CYS A 29 2.15 -13.68 31.81
N SER A 30 2.44 -14.95 32.11
CA SER A 30 2.62 -15.98 31.08
C SER A 30 1.33 -16.81 30.94
N SER A 31 1.11 -17.34 29.75
CA SER A 31 -0.05 -18.15 29.33
C SER A 31 -0.15 -19.52 30.01
N SER A 32 0.60 -19.77 31.08
CA SER A 32 0.42 -20.92 31.96
C SER A 32 0.13 -20.43 33.38
N LEU A 33 -1.16 -20.30 33.72
CA LEU A 33 -1.69 -20.16 35.08
C LEU A 33 -0.96 -19.14 35.98
N SER A 34 -1.12 -17.82 35.75
CA SER A 34 -1.08 -16.84 36.86
C SER A 34 -1.71 -15.47 36.52
N VAL A 35 -2.94 -15.31 37.00
CA VAL A 35 -3.59 -14.13 37.58
C VAL A 35 -3.06 -12.75 37.12
N SER A 36 -3.70 -12.20 36.07
CA SER A 36 -3.91 -10.73 36.00
C SER A 36 -4.40 -10.26 37.38
N PRO A 37 -4.01 -9.08 37.91
CA PRO A 37 -4.60 -8.58 39.16
C PRO A 37 -6.11 -8.77 39.04
N SER A 38 -6.73 -9.43 40.04
CA SER A 38 -8.01 -10.17 39.99
C SER A 38 -9.22 -9.48 39.33
N SER A 39 -9.07 -8.23 38.90
CA SER A 39 -10.02 -7.39 38.20
C SER A 39 -10.00 -7.47 36.66
N PHE A 40 -8.89 -7.81 35.97
CA PHE A 40 -8.86 -7.84 34.49
C PHE A 40 -9.01 -9.27 33.95
N SER A 41 -10.13 -9.54 33.26
CA SER A 41 -10.38 -10.85 32.61
C SER A 41 -9.67 -11.01 31.27
N LYS A 42 -9.29 -9.90 30.62
CA LYS A 42 -8.51 -9.83 29.38
C LYS A 42 -7.54 -8.64 29.44
N PRO A 43 -6.39 -8.70 28.74
CA PRO A 43 -5.52 -7.56 28.52
C PRO A 43 -6.28 -6.36 27.92
N PRO A 44 -6.33 -5.19 28.58
CA PRO A 44 -6.85 -3.99 27.93
C PRO A 44 -5.90 -3.52 26.81
N LEU A 45 -6.44 -2.80 25.82
CA LEU A 45 -5.71 -2.24 24.70
C LEU A 45 -5.72 -0.71 24.76
N ILE A 46 -4.54 -0.09 24.77
CA ILE A 46 -4.36 1.36 24.68
C ILE A 46 -3.75 1.72 23.33
N LEU A 47 -4.47 2.51 22.54
CA LEU A 47 -3.99 3.11 21.30
C LEU A 47 -3.54 4.55 21.57
N VAL A 48 -2.25 4.82 21.42
CA VAL A 48 -1.63 6.12 21.65
C VAL A 48 -1.17 6.71 20.33
N SER A 49 -1.73 7.85 19.93
CA SER A 49 -1.30 8.59 18.74
C SER A 49 -0.43 9.79 19.11
N LEU A 50 0.72 9.91 18.42
CA LEU A 50 1.59 11.08 18.43
C LEU A 50 1.47 11.75 17.05
N ASP A 51 0.63 12.78 16.94
CA ASP A 51 0.29 13.42 15.67
C ASP A 51 1.56 13.92 14.94
N GLY A 52 1.68 13.67 13.63
CA GLY A 52 2.79 14.16 12.81
C GLY A 52 4.17 13.61 13.17
N PHE A 53 4.25 12.55 13.99
CA PHE A 53 5.52 11.90 14.31
C PHE A 53 6.05 11.12 13.10
N ARG A 54 6.96 11.74 12.33
CA ARG A 54 7.63 11.09 11.18
C ARG A 54 8.57 9.98 11.65
N ALA A 55 8.63 8.88 10.90
CA ALA A 55 9.48 7.73 11.21
C ALA A 55 10.98 8.11 11.35
N GLU A 56 11.45 9.04 10.54
CA GLU A 56 12.83 9.53 10.51
C GLU A 56 13.26 10.19 11.83
N TYR A 57 12.34 10.77 12.62
CA TYR A 57 12.69 11.31 13.95
C TYR A 57 13.29 10.23 14.86
N LEU A 58 12.90 8.96 14.70
CA LEU A 58 13.48 7.87 15.47
C LEU A 58 14.93 7.58 15.09
N LYS A 59 15.28 7.80 13.82
CA LYS A 59 16.66 7.67 13.31
C LYS A 59 17.51 8.87 13.73
N ASP A 60 16.98 10.08 13.55
CA ASP A 60 17.70 11.34 13.77
C ASP A 60 17.87 11.69 15.25
N HIS A 61 16.86 11.35 16.07
CA HIS A 61 16.77 11.82 17.45
C HIS A 61 16.55 10.70 18.47
N GLY A 62 16.63 9.43 18.07
CA GLY A 62 16.35 8.29 18.96
C GLY A 62 17.18 8.26 20.25
N ASN A 63 18.38 8.86 20.28
CA ASN A 63 19.19 8.97 21.51
C ASN A 63 18.64 9.96 22.55
N ARG A 64 17.78 10.89 22.13
CA ARG A 64 17.07 11.85 22.99
C ARG A 64 15.69 11.35 23.42
N LEU A 65 15.27 10.17 22.94
CA LEU A 65 13.96 9.57 23.16
C LEU A 65 14.10 8.22 23.89
N PRO A 66 14.61 8.20 25.13
CA PRO A 66 14.95 6.96 25.83
C PRO A 66 13.75 6.04 26.06
N VAL A 67 12.55 6.58 26.31
CA VAL A 67 11.35 5.75 26.55
C VAL A 67 10.90 5.07 25.26
N ILE A 68 10.74 5.85 24.19
CA ILE A 68 10.36 5.35 22.86
C ILE A 68 11.40 4.33 22.38
N LYS A 69 12.70 4.65 22.51
CA LYS A 69 13.79 3.71 22.15
C LYS A 69 13.71 2.40 22.93
N LYS A 70 13.41 2.45 24.23
CA LYS A 70 13.24 1.25 25.06
C LYS A 70 12.03 0.43 24.63
N LEU A 71 10.90 1.07 24.30
CA LEU A 71 9.68 0.41 23.82
C LEU A 71 9.92 -0.27 22.47
N ARG A 72 10.59 0.40 21.52
CA ARG A 72 11.00 -0.21 20.25
C ARG A 72 11.91 -1.41 20.44
N ASN A 73 12.92 -1.29 21.29
CA ASN A 73 13.89 -2.36 21.53
C ASN A 73 13.29 -3.56 22.28
N SER A 74 12.22 -3.36 23.05
CA SER A 74 11.60 -4.41 23.87
C SER A 74 10.35 -5.01 23.23
N GLY A 75 9.65 -4.25 22.39
CA GLY A 75 8.38 -4.61 21.77
C GLY A 75 8.53 -5.12 20.33
N THR A 76 7.46 -4.94 19.56
CA THR A 76 7.42 -5.14 18.11
C THR A 76 7.35 -3.78 17.43
N THR A 77 8.24 -3.50 16.50
CA THR A 77 8.30 -2.23 15.75
C THR A 77 8.46 -2.53 14.27
N THR A 78 8.13 -1.55 13.43
CA THR A 78 8.53 -1.53 12.02
C THR A 78 9.52 -0.39 11.77
N GLU A 79 10.18 -0.41 10.61
CA GLU A 79 10.97 0.73 10.13
C GLU A 79 10.05 1.95 9.94
N TYR A 80 8.89 1.71 9.33
CA TYR A 80 7.82 2.67 9.19
C TYR A 80 6.47 2.00 8.94
N MET A 81 5.41 2.72 9.27
CA MET A 81 4.05 2.39 8.88
C MET A 81 3.60 3.36 7.78
N ARG A 82 2.98 2.85 6.71
CA ARG A 82 2.49 3.67 5.62
C ARG A 82 1.09 4.23 5.94
N PRO A 83 0.89 5.56 5.89
CA PRO A 83 -0.43 6.18 6.00
C PRO A 83 -1.25 6.04 4.71
N VAL A 84 -2.57 6.23 4.81
CA VAL A 84 -3.46 6.39 3.64
C VAL A 84 -3.29 7.78 3.01
N TYR A 85 -3.73 7.90 1.75
CA TYR A 85 -3.82 9.18 1.05
C TYR A 85 -5.17 9.88 1.28
N PRO A 86 -5.21 11.20 1.51
CA PRO A 86 -4.08 12.09 1.79
C PRO A 86 -3.54 11.89 3.20
N THR A 87 -2.25 12.18 3.40
CA THR A 87 -1.58 12.14 4.69
C THR A 87 -1.98 13.32 5.57
N LYS A 88 -3.21 13.26 6.07
CA LYS A 88 -3.82 14.26 6.95
C LYS A 88 -4.41 13.58 8.18
N THR A 89 -4.53 14.36 9.25
CA THR A 89 -4.98 13.91 10.56
C THR A 89 -6.28 13.14 10.56
N PHE A 90 -7.39 13.74 10.11
CA PHE A 90 -8.70 13.11 10.20
C PHE A 90 -8.83 11.86 9.31
N PRO A 91 -8.39 11.89 8.03
CA PRO A 91 -8.39 10.68 7.20
C PRO A 91 -7.64 9.53 7.87
N ASN A 92 -6.39 9.75 8.28
CA ASN A 92 -5.53 8.65 8.78
C ASN A 92 -5.96 8.12 10.15
N HIS A 93 -6.28 8.99 11.11
CA HIS A 93 -6.78 8.55 12.40
C HIS A 93 -8.07 7.75 12.26
N TYR A 94 -8.97 8.14 11.34
CA TYR A 94 -10.23 7.43 11.13
C TYR A 94 -10.01 6.13 10.34
N SER A 95 -9.06 6.07 9.39
CA SER A 95 -8.63 4.81 8.75
C SER A 95 -8.04 3.82 9.75
N ILE A 96 -7.19 4.27 10.69
CA ILE A 96 -6.59 3.40 11.74
C ILE A 96 -7.67 2.67 12.55
N VAL A 97 -8.75 3.37 12.91
CA VAL A 97 -9.81 2.81 13.77
C VAL A 97 -10.94 2.15 13.01
N THR A 98 -10.98 2.19 11.68
CA THR A 98 -12.01 1.53 10.85
C THR A 98 -11.45 0.47 9.92
N GLY A 99 -10.14 0.50 9.63
CA GLY A 99 -9.49 -0.31 8.61
C GLY A 99 -9.92 0.04 7.19
N LEU A 100 -10.55 1.20 6.99
CA LEU A 100 -11.11 1.61 5.71
C LEU A 100 -10.24 2.67 5.04
N TYR A 101 -10.26 2.72 3.70
CA TYR A 101 -9.72 3.85 2.95
C TYR A 101 -10.62 5.09 3.08
N PRO A 102 -10.07 6.31 2.92
CA PRO A 102 -10.85 7.55 3.00
C PRO A 102 -12.04 7.64 2.06
N GLU A 103 -11.95 7.07 0.87
CA GLU A 103 -13.08 7.02 -0.06
C GLU A 103 -14.24 6.17 0.48
N SER A 104 -13.96 5.15 1.28
CA SER A 104 -14.98 4.26 1.88
C SER A 104 -15.58 4.82 3.17
N HIS A 105 -14.74 5.33 4.08
CA HIS A 105 -15.22 5.86 5.35
C HIS A 105 -15.68 7.34 5.29
N GLY A 106 -15.43 7.99 4.15
CA GLY A 106 -15.94 9.30 3.75
C GLY A 106 -15.34 10.53 4.44
N ILE A 107 -14.32 10.34 5.27
CA ILE A 107 -13.52 11.43 5.84
C ILE A 107 -12.28 11.59 4.94
N VAL A 108 -12.44 12.30 3.83
CA VAL A 108 -11.43 12.34 2.75
C VAL A 108 -10.35 13.41 2.94
N ASP A 109 -10.62 14.41 3.79
CA ASP A 109 -9.66 15.44 4.21
C ASP A 109 -10.18 16.13 5.50
N ASN A 110 -9.34 16.96 6.14
CA ASN A 110 -9.69 17.87 7.23
C ASN A 110 -10.67 18.98 6.79
N LYS A 111 -10.80 19.21 5.47
CA LYS A 111 -11.75 20.14 4.84
C LYS A 111 -12.35 19.49 3.58
N MET A 112 -13.66 19.31 3.56
CA MET A 112 -14.35 18.67 2.44
C MET A 112 -15.74 19.27 2.20
N TYR A 113 -16.33 18.98 1.05
CA TYR A 113 -17.66 19.40 0.67
C TYR A 113 -18.45 18.18 0.18
N ASP A 114 -19.72 18.08 0.60
CA ASP A 114 -20.62 17.03 0.12
C ASP A 114 -21.72 17.68 -0.71
N VAL A 115 -21.63 17.47 -2.03
CA VAL A 115 -22.57 18.04 -3.02
C VAL A 115 -24.02 17.64 -2.76
N THR A 116 -24.28 16.42 -2.28
CA THR A 116 -25.66 15.95 -2.06
C THR A 116 -26.33 16.59 -0.86
N ARG A 117 -25.54 17.09 0.07
CA ARG A 117 -26.01 17.79 1.28
C ARG A 117 -25.87 19.30 1.15
N ASN A 118 -25.13 19.75 0.13
CA ASN A 118 -24.67 21.11 -0.02
C ASN A 118 -24.07 21.67 1.29
N THR A 119 -23.13 20.93 1.88
CA THR A 119 -22.56 21.27 3.19
C THR A 119 -21.04 21.14 3.19
N TYR A 120 -20.37 22.00 3.93
CA TYR A 120 -18.92 21.94 4.15
C TYR A 120 -18.61 21.30 5.50
N PHE A 121 -17.57 20.49 5.51
CA PHE A 121 -16.96 19.95 6.72
C PHE A 121 -15.65 20.69 7.00
N SER A 122 -15.43 21.06 8.26
CA SER A 122 -14.14 21.54 8.75
C SER A 122 -13.98 21.23 10.24
N LEU A 123 -12.73 20.97 10.67
CA LEU A 123 -12.39 20.73 12.07
C LEU A 123 -12.75 21.89 13.01
N LYS A 124 -12.94 23.10 12.45
CA LYS A 124 -13.27 24.34 13.17
C LYS A 124 -14.76 24.66 13.21
N THR A 125 -15.61 23.79 12.68
CA THR A 125 -17.07 24.01 12.59
C THR A 125 -17.83 22.87 13.26
N ASP A 126 -19.04 23.14 13.72
CA ASP A 126 -19.91 22.14 14.36
C ASP A 126 -20.31 20.99 13.42
N GLU A 127 -20.18 21.17 12.10
CA GLU A 127 -20.39 20.07 11.14
C GLU A 127 -19.46 18.88 11.39
N LYS A 128 -18.34 19.05 12.10
CA LYS A 128 -17.51 17.91 12.54
C LYS A 128 -18.27 16.95 13.47
N PHE A 129 -19.28 17.42 14.18
CA PHE A 129 -20.10 16.58 15.08
C PHE A 129 -21.27 15.89 14.36
N ASN A 130 -21.44 16.14 13.06
CA ASN A 130 -22.53 15.56 12.29
C ASN A 130 -22.14 14.13 11.84
N ALA A 131 -22.72 13.13 12.50
CA ALA A 131 -22.41 11.70 12.28
C ALA A 131 -22.51 11.24 10.83
N LYS A 132 -23.28 11.93 9.99
CA LYS A 132 -23.44 11.58 8.57
C LYS A 132 -22.16 11.80 7.73
N TRP A 133 -21.13 12.46 8.25
CA TRP A 133 -19.80 12.51 7.61
C TRP A 133 -19.02 11.21 7.80
N TYR A 134 -19.32 10.45 8.85
CA TYR A 134 -18.55 9.31 9.31
C TYR A 134 -19.22 8.02 8.87
N GLN A 135 -18.58 7.28 7.96
CA GLN A 135 -19.03 5.95 7.53
C GLN A 135 -18.18 4.86 8.19
N GLY A 136 -18.53 3.59 7.97
CA GLY A 136 -17.83 2.45 8.58
C GLY A 136 -18.13 2.27 10.07
N GLU A 137 -17.39 1.36 10.69
CA GLU A 137 -17.54 1.03 12.12
C GLU A 137 -16.19 1.20 12.83
N PRO A 138 -15.99 2.27 13.61
CA PRO A 138 -14.77 2.44 14.37
C PRO A 138 -14.65 1.40 15.49
N VAL A 139 -13.41 1.02 15.84
CA VAL A 139 -13.10 -0.11 16.73
C VAL A 139 -13.76 -0.01 18.11
N TRP A 140 -14.01 1.20 18.62
CA TRP A 140 -14.75 1.37 19.87
C TRP A 140 -16.20 0.89 19.75
N LEU A 141 -16.87 1.13 18.63
CA LEU A 141 -18.21 0.59 18.38
C LEU A 141 -18.17 -0.92 18.18
N THR A 142 -17.15 -1.44 17.49
CA THR A 142 -16.95 -2.89 17.34
C THR A 142 -16.74 -3.57 18.69
N ALA A 143 -15.95 -2.97 19.59
CA ALA A 143 -15.73 -3.44 20.95
C ALA A 143 -17.05 -3.44 21.76
N MET A 144 -17.80 -2.33 21.72
CA MET A 144 -19.09 -2.19 22.40
C MET A 144 -20.13 -3.20 21.93
N ARG A 145 -20.24 -3.43 20.61
CA ARG A 145 -21.11 -4.48 20.04
C ARG A 145 -20.74 -5.87 20.53
N ASN A 146 -19.48 -6.10 20.85
CA ASN A 146 -18.95 -7.34 21.43
C ASN A 146 -18.91 -7.33 22.97
N LYS A 147 -19.69 -6.46 23.62
CA LYS A 147 -19.85 -6.37 25.09
C LYS A 147 -18.57 -5.97 25.84
N LEU A 148 -17.64 -5.30 25.17
CA LEU A 148 -16.51 -4.62 25.79
C LEU A 148 -16.82 -3.15 25.99
N LYS A 149 -16.07 -2.45 26.84
CA LYS A 149 -16.22 -1.01 27.06
C LYS A 149 -15.10 -0.20 26.39
N ALA A 150 -15.40 1.02 25.96
CA ALA A 150 -14.44 1.90 25.28
C ALA A 150 -14.29 3.27 25.95
N GLY A 151 -13.05 3.71 26.14
CA GLY A 151 -12.69 5.00 26.75
C GLY A 151 -11.75 5.83 25.90
N THR A 152 -12.25 6.87 25.24
CA THR A 152 -11.48 7.65 24.25
C THR A 152 -11.09 9.02 24.78
N PHE A 153 -9.81 9.22 25.10
CA PHE A 153 -9.29 10.55 25.43
C PHE A 153 -8.76 11.19 24.14
N PHE A 154 -9.71 11.78 23.40
CA PHE A 154 -9.55 12.34 22.07
C PHE A 154 -9.22 11.29 21.01
N TRP A 155 -9.99 11.29 19.93
CA TRP A 155 -9.71 10.64 18.66
C TRP A 155 -10.67 11.21 17.60
N PRO A 156 -10.26 11.47 16.36
CA PRO A 156 -11.18 11.88 15.29
C PRO A 156 -12.39 10.93 15.18
N GLY A 157 -13.59 11.45 15.42
CA GLY A 157 -14.84 10.70 15.41
C GLY A 157 -15.30 10.14 16.76
N SER A 158 -14.46 10.15 17.81
CA SER A 158 -14.86 9.64 19.13
C SER A 158 -15.88 10.53 19.87
N ASP A 159 -15.91 11.82 19.52
CA ASP A 159 -16.85 12.82 20.02
C ASP A 159 -18.03 13.03 19.06
N VAL A 160 -18.32 12.03 18.23
CA VAL A 160 -19.43 12.01 17.26
C VAL A 160 -20.31 10.79 17.50
N ALA A 161 -21.64 10.96 17.43
CA ALA A 161 -22.62 9.89 17.60
C ALA A 161 -22.70 8.98 16.36
N ILE A 162 -21.63 8.26 16.03
CA ILE A 162 -21.55 7.38 14.85
C ILE A 162 -22.52 6.21 15.04
N ASN A 163 -23.39 5.96 14.05
CA ASN A 163 -24.53 5.05 14.19
C ASN A 163 -25.38 5.32 15.45
N GLY A 164 -25.51 6.60 15.82
CA GLY A 164 -26.28 7.04 16.99
C GLY A 164 -25.62 6.72 18.34
N THR A 165 -24.35 6.30 18.37
CA THR A 165 -23.68 5.81 19.57
C THR A 165 -22.33 6.51 19.80
N TYR A 166 -22.03 6.85 21.05
CA TYR A 166 -20.73 7.34 21.51
C TYR A 166 -19.95 6.21 22.20
N PRO A 167 -18.61 6.30 22.34
CA PRO A 167 -17.86 5.48 23.30
C PRO A 167 -18.44 5.59 24.72
N ASP A 168 -18.31 4.55 25.54
CA ASP A 168 -18.81 4.56 26.94
C ASP A 168 -18.28 5.76 27.73
N LEU A 169 -17.00 6.10 27.53
CA LEU A 169 -16.35 7.29 28.05
C LEU A 169 -15.66 8.01 26.89
N TYR A 170 -15.94 9.29 26.71
CA TYR A 170 -15.26 10.12 25.71
C TYR A 170 -15.03 11.54 26.22
N LYS A 171 -14.19 12.28 25.52
CA LYS A 171 -13.92 13.71 25.76
C LYS A 171 -14.13 14.49 24.48
N LEU A 172 -14.88 15.60 24.57
CA LEU A 172 -14.93 16.61 23.51
C LEU A 172 -13.53 17.23 23.36
N TYR A 173 -13.04 17.32 22.12
CA TYR A 173 -11.72 17.88 21.85
C TYR A 173 -11.58 19.31 22.39
N ASP A 174 -10.54 19.53 23.21
CA ASP A 174 -10.26 20.81 23.89
C ASP A 174 -8.76 20.91 24.25
N ASN A 175 -8.30 22.11 24.63
CA ASN A 175 -6.91 22.38 25.01
C ASN A 175 -6.59 21.87 26.42
N ILE A 176 -6.40 20.56 26.56
CA ILE A 176 -6.07 19.87 27.82
C ILE A 176 -4.60 19.42 27.81
N SER A 177 -3.86 19.66 28.90
CA SER A 177 -2.45 19.25 29.02
C SER A 177 -2.27 17.73 28.95
N PHE A 178 -1.16 17.27 28.38
CA PHE A 178 -0.86 15.85 28.18
C PHE A 178 -0.88 15.05 29.49
N GLU A 179 -0.37 15.61 30.59
CA GLU A 179 -0.43 15.00 31.92
C GLU A 179 -1.87 14.80 32.40
N LYS A 180 -2.76 15.75 32.10
CA LYS A 180 -4.17 15.62 32.46
C LYS A 180 -4.88 14.56 31.62
N ARG A 181 -4.50 14.40 30.35
CA ARG A 181 -4.98 13.31 29.49
C ARG A 181 -4.56 11.94 30.06
N VAL A 182 -3.27 11.76 30.35
CA VAL A 182 -2.72 10.52 30.94
C VAL A 182 -3.32 10.21 32.31
N SER A 183 -3.42 11.21 33.21
CA SER A 183 -4.01 11.00 34.53
C SER A 183 -5.49 10.61 34.47
N THR A 184 -6.26 11.14 33.50
CA THR A 184 -7.66 10.72 33.30
C THR A 184 -7.75 9.29 32.76
N LEU A 185 -6.85 8.90 31.85
CA LEU A 185 -6.77 7.53 31.37
C LEU A 185 -6.50 6.56 32.54
N PHE A 186 -5.64 6.93 33.50
CA PHE A 186 -5.45 6.14 34.72
C PHE A 186 -6.67 6.10 35.64
N GLN A 187 -7.45 7.20 35.73
CA GLN A 187 -8.72 7.17 36.46
C GLN A 187 -9.68 6.15 35.85
N TRP A 188 -9.76 6.07 34.53
CA TRP A 188 -10.57 5.08 33.83
C TRP A 188 -10.06 3.65 34.03
N LEU A 189 -8.75 3.41 33.96
CA LEU A 189 -8.14 2.10 34.27
C LEU A 189 -8.37 1.64 35.72
N SER A 190 -8.62 2.59 36.63
CA SER A 190 -8.92 2.32 38.05
C SER A 190 -10.41 2.11 38.33
N LEU A 191 -11.29 2.23 37.32
CA LEU A 191 -12.72 1.96 37.50
C LEU A 191 -12.99 0.49 37.89
N PRO A 192 -14.12 0.21 38.56
CA PRO A 192 -14.55 -1.15 38.86
C PRO A 192 -14.76 -1.99 37.59
N GLN A 193 -14.63 -3.31 37.74
CA GLN A 193 -14.99 -4.26 36.69
C GLN A 193 -16.45 -4.05 36.27
N GLY A 194 -16.71 -4.02 34.96
CA GLY A 194 -18.02 -3.74 34.40
C GLY A 194 -18.28 -2.27 34.10
N GLU A 195 -17.52 -1.33 34.66
CA GLU A 195 -17.51 0.10 34.26
C GLU A 195 -16.22 0.47 33.50
N ARG A 196 -15.13 -0.21 33.85
CA ARG A 196 -13.81 0.00 33.26
C ARG A 196 -13.76 -0.38 31.77
N PRO A 197 -13.21 0.49 30.89
CA PRO A 197 -12.99 0.15 29.49
C PRO A 197 -11.99 -0.98 29.26
N ASP A 198 -12.14 -1.67 28.13
CA ASP A 198 -11.20 -2.64 27.58
C ASP A 198 -10.35 -2.04 26.46
N PHE A 199 -10.92 -1.07 25.73
CA PHE A 199 -10.24 -0.31 24.68
C PHE A 199 -10.10 1.17 25.06
N TYR A 200 -8.92 1.73 24.87
CA TYR A 200 -8.59 3.11 25.18
C TYR A 200 -7.93 3.81 24.01
N THR A 201 -8.23 5.10 23.84
CA THR A 201 -7.42 5.99 22.99
C THR A 201 -6.80 7.13 23.79
N LEU A 202 -5.60 7.53 23.38
CA LEU A 202 -4.90 8.71 23.86
C LEU A 202 -4.27 9.42 22.67
N TYR A 203 -4.70 10.64 22.40
CA TYR A 203 -4.13 11.46 21.32
C TYR A 203 -3.30 12.62 21.90
N LEU A 204 -2.11 12.83 21.34
CA LEU A 204 -1.23 13.97 21.59
C LEU A 204 -0.97 14.70 20.27
N ASP A 205 -1.21 16.02 20.24
CA ASP A 205 -1.10 16.93 19.09
C ASP A 205 0.34 17.36 18.75
N GLU A 206 1.33 16.71 19.37
CA GLU A 206 2.75 16.90 19.12
C GLU A 206 3.38 15.57 18.65
N PRO A 207 4.40 15.60 17.78
CA PRO A 207 5.16 16.77 17.30
C PRO A 207 4.54 17.56 16.12
N ASP A 208 3.32 17.24 15.66
CA ASP A 208 2.68 17.91 14.52
C ASP A 208 2.62 19.43 14.66
N THR A 209 2.12 19.92 15.79
CA THR A 209 1.96 21.35 16.08
C THR A 209 3.29 22.10 15.94
N SER A 210 4.36 21.59 16.58
CA SER A 210 5.71 22.16 16.46
C SER A 210 6.28 22.00 15.04
N GLY A 211 6.01 20.89 14.37
CA GLY A 211 6.44 20.63 12.99
C GLY A 211 5.85 21.63 12.00
N HIS A 212 4.55 21.92 12.13
CA HIS A 212 3.87 22.92 11.31
C HIS A 212 4.38 24.34 11.56
N MET A 213 4.67 24.71 12.80
CA MET A 213 5.10 26.08 13.13
C MET A 213 6.57 26.36 12.79
N TYR A 214 7.44 25.37 12.90
CA TYR A 214 8.89 25.58 12.90
C TYR A 214 9.67 24.74 11.88
N GLY A 215 9.01 23.80 11.19
CA GLY A 215 9.65 22.84 10.29
C GLY A 215 10.18 21.60 11.03
N PRO A 216 10.21 20.43 10.37
CA PRO A 216 10.55 19.15 10.99
C PRO A 216 11.99 19.07 11.52
N ALA A 217 12.93 19.85 10.99
CA ALA A 217 14.34 19.84 11.42
C ALA A 217 14.65 20.80 12.60
N SER A 218 13.63 21.44 13.17
CA SER A 218 13.81 22.52 14.15
C SER A 218 14.10 22.04 15.58
N SER A 219 14.76 22.90 16.38
CA SER A 219 14.98 22.64 17.81
C SER A 219 13.68 22.54 18.62
N GLN A 220 12.61 23.16 18.14
CA GLN A 220 11.27 23.16 18.70
C GLN A 220 10.65 21.78 18.56
N VAL A 221 10.74 21.17 17.37
CA VAL A 221 10.33 19.77 17.16
C VAL A 221 11.12 18.84 18.06
N VAL A 222 12.43 19.03 18.22
CA VAL A 222 13.21 18.18 19.13
C VAL A 222 12.73 18.28 20.58
N ARG A 223 12.37 19.49 21.07
CA ARG A 223 11.76 19.66 22.40
C ARG A 223 10.37 19.03 22.50
N ALA A 224 9.56 19.11 21.45
CA ALA A 224 8.26 18.46 21.39
C ALA A 224 8.40 16.93 21.44
N LEU A 225 9.38 16.37 20.72
CA LEU A 225 9.73 14.95 20.74
C LEU A 225 10.16 14.49 22.16
N GLU A 226 11.05 15.25 22.81
CA GLU A 226 11.46 14.97 24.21
C GLU A 226 10.26 15.05 25.17
N ASN A 227 9.33 15.98 24.93
CA ASN A 227 8.13 16.10 25.74
C ASN A 227 7.19 14.89 25.58
N VAL A 228 6.91 14.44 24.35
CA VAL A 228 6.06 13.25 24.15
C VAL A 228 6.73 11.97 24.65
N ASP A 229 8.06 11.85 24.55
CA ASP A 229 8.83 10.75 25.18
C ASP A 229 8.66 10.76 26.71
N ARG A 230 8.75 11.94 27.35
CA ARG A 230 8.49 12.11 28.78
C ARG A 230 7.05 11.74 29.15
N ILE A 231 6.06 12.14 28.35
CA ILE A 231 4.65 11.78 28.59
C ILE A 231 4.42 10.28 28.47
N LEU A 232 5.02 9.61 27.47
CA LEU A 232 5.03 8.15 27.40
C LEU A 232 5.73 7.52 28.61
N GLY A 233 6.79 8.16 29.13
CA GLY A 233 7.43 7.77 30.37
C GLY A 233 6.47 7.82 31.57
N LEU A 234 5.66 8.88 31.68
CA LEU A 234 4.61 8.98 32.70
C LEU A 234 3.56 7.87 32.55
N LEU A 235 3.13 7.57 31.32
CA LEU A 235 2.22 6.47 31.04
C LEU A 235 2.81 5.12 31.48
N MET A 236 4.02 4.79 31.04
CA MET A 236 4.66 3.51 31.37
C MET A 236 4.95 3.36 32.87
N ASN A 237 5.41 4.43 33.54
CA ASN A 237 5.64 4.43 34.98
C ASN A 237 4.33 4.30 35.77
N GLY A 238 3.26 4.96 35.34
CA GLY A 238 1.96 4.86 36.00
C GLY A 238 1.31 3.48 35.82
N LEU A 239 1.56 2.80 34.70
CA LEU A 239 1.20 1.39 34.51
C LEU A 239 2.02 0.47 35.42
N LEU A 240 3.33 0.72 35.54
CA LEU A 240 4.21 -0.03 36.45
C LEU A 240 3.75 0.07 37.91
N GLN A 241 3.43 1.28 38.38
CA GLN A 241 2.94 1.52 39.73
C GLN A 241 1.59 0.84 40.05
N ARG A 242 0.85 0.42 39.02
CA ARG A 242 -0.44 -0.26 39.13
C ARG A 242 -0.34 -1.77 38.86
N ASP A 243 0.88 -2.29 38.70
CA ASP A 243 1.14 -3.68 38.29
C ASP A 243 0.47 -4.06 36.95
N LEU A 244 0.34 -3.10 36.02
CA LEU A 244 -0.32 -3.27 34.71
C LEU A 244 0.64 -3.31 33.52
N GLN A 245 1.94 -3.05 33.72
CA GLN A 245 2.94 -2.93 32.65
C GLN A 245 3.09 -4.19 31.78
N HIS A 246 2.74 -5.36 32.30
CA HIS A 246 2.77 -6.64 31.58
C HIS A 246 1.38 -7.20 31.27
N CYS A 247 0.32 -6.47 31.64
CA CYS A 247 -1.08 -6.86 31.43
C CYS A 247 -1.71 -6.09 30.27
N VAL A 248 -1.27 -4.85 30.02
CA VAL A 248 -1.83 -3.99 28.98
C VAL A 248 -1.12 -4.22 27.64
N ASN A 249 -1.90 -4.29 26.56
CA ASN A 249 -1.39 -4.10 25.21
C ASN A 249 -1.40 -2.62 24.85
N ILE A 250 -0.29 -2.10 24.35
CA ILE A 250 -0.14 -0.70 23.94
C ILE A 250 0.30 -0.68 22.49
N ILE A 251 -0.40 0.11 21.68
CA ILE A 251 0.01 0.48 20.32
C ILE A 251 0.35 1.96 20.35
N ILE A 252 1.59 2.32 20.02
CA ILE A 252 2.02 3.71 19.83
C ILE A 252 2.19 3.92 18.33
N ILE A 253 1.53 4.93 17.81
CA ILE A 253 1.39 5.17 16.37
C ILE A 253 1.47 6.66 16.06
N SER A 254 1.66 6.99 14.79
CA SER A 254 1.30 8.30 14.24
C SER A 254 0.41 8.13 13.02
N ASP A 255 -0.33 9.18 12.72
CA ASP A 255 -1.21 9.27 11.57
C ASP A 255 -0.48 9.59 10.26
N HIS A 256 0.56 10.41 10.32
CA HIS A 256 1.47 10.75 9.23
C HIS A 256 2.81 11.27 9.78
N GLY A 257 3.75 11.57 8.88
CA GLY A 257 4.96 12.34 9.23
C GLY A 257 4.84 13.84 8.91
N MET A 258 5.99 14.51 8.71
CA MET A 258 6.09 15.98 8.52
C MET A 258 7.23 16.38 7.57
N GLU A 259 6.99 17.37 6.70
CA GLU A 259 7.94 17.82 5.66
C GLU A 259 8.16 19.34 5.72
N GLU A 260 9.35 19.78 5.31
CA GLU A 260 9.74 21.18 5.21
C GLU A 260 9.03 21.89 4.04
N ALA A 261 8.20 22.88 4.37
CA ALA A 261 7.56 23.72 3.39
C ALA A 261 8.46 24.90 2.99
N SER A 262 8.53 25.21 1.70
CA SER A 262 9.20 26.43 1.19
C SER A 262 8.30 27.20 0.24
N SER A 263 8.39 28.54 0.26
CA SER A 263 7.73 29.41 -0.71
C SER A 263 8.27 29.23 -2.13
N ASP A 264 9.54 28.83 -2.26
CA ASP A 264 10.19 28.58 -3.55
C ASP A 264 9.70 27.28 -4.19
N ARG A 265 9.09 26.41 -3.38
CA ARG A 265 8.46 25.15 -3.80
C ARG A 265 6.93 25.23 -3.73
N ALA A 266 6.37 26.40 -4.03
CA ALA A 266 4.94 26.60 -4.18
C ALA A 266 4.57 26.73 -5.67
N ALA A 267 3.66 25.88 -6.14
CA ALA A 267 3.07 26.00 -7.47
C ALA A 267 1.72 26.72 -7.39
N TYR A 268 1.52 27.71 -8.26
CA TYR A 268 0.27 28.46 -8.36
C TYR A 268 -0.45 28.08 -9.64
N VAL A 269 -1.71 27.69 -9.55
CA VAL A 269 -2.53 27.31 -10.73
C VAL A 269 -2.62 28.47 -11.73
N SER A 270 -2.65 29.72 -11.24
CA SER A 270 -2.63 30.93 -12.07
C SER A 270 -1.39 31.11 -12.95
N ASN A 271 -0.30 30.40 -12.65
CA ASN A 271 0.90 30.43 -13.50
C ASN A 271 0.73 29.56 -14.76
N TYR A 272 -0.26 28.67 -14.78
CA TYR A 272 -0.49 27.69 -15.84
C TYR A 272 -1.76 28.00 -16.65
N VAL A 273 -2.76 28.64 -16.04
CA VAL A 273 -4.02 29.03 -16.69
C VAL A 273 -4.41 30.46 -16.29
N ALA A 274 -4.85 31.24 -17.28
CA ALA A 274 -5.13 32.68 -17.09
C ALA A 274 -6.44 32.95 -16.35
N ASP A 275 -7.47 32.13 -16.58
CA ASP A 275 -8.78 32.27 -15.92
C ASP A 275 -8.96 31.22 -14.83
N THR A 276 -9.00 31.69 -13.59
CA THR A 276 -9.23 30.89 -12.38
C THR A 276 -10.52 31.28 -11.67
N ALA A 277 -11.36 32.17 -12.23
CA ALA A 277 -12.54 32.70 -11.56
C ALA A 277 -13.65 31.65 -11.35
N HIS A 278 -13.66 30.60 -12.17
CA HIS A 278 -14.70 29.57 -12.19
C HIS A 278 -14.44 28.38 -11.27
N PHE A 279 -13.29 28.33 -10.61
CA PHE A 279 -12.95 27.26 -9.67
C PHE A 279 -12.13 27.76 -8.49
N SER A 280 -12.09 26.96 -7.44
CA SER A 280 -11.30 27.14 -6.23
C SER A 280 -10.36 25.95 -6.06
N VAL A 281 -9.21 26.21 -5.45
CA VAL A 281 -8.20 25.17 -5.18
C VAL A 281 -8.20 24.89 -3.68
N ILE A 282 -8.47 23.65 -3.31
CA ILE A 282 -8.15 23.13 -1.99
C ILE A 282 -6.63 22.94 -1.97
N GLN A 283 -5.96 23.69 -1.12
CA GLN A 283 -4.50 23.84 -1.13
C GLN A 283 -3.77 22.71 -0.40
N GLY A 284 -2.46 22.67 -0.64
CA GLY A 284 -1.52 21.74 -0.05
C GLY A 284 -0.95 20.77 -1.09
N PRO A 285 -0.29 19.70 -0.63
CA PRO A 285 0.33 18.70 -1.51
C PRO A 285 -0.64 17.63 -2.03
N ALA A 286 -1.85 17.54 -1.47
CA ALA A 286 -2.96 16.74 -1.98
C ALA A 286 -4.07 17.64 -2.51
N ALA A 287 -3.68 18.60 -3.36
CA ALA A 287 -4.56 19.66 -3.79
C ALA A 287 -5.65 19.16 -4.74
N ARG A 288 -6.79 19.85 -4.70
CA ARG A 288 -8.01 19.48 -5.43
C ARG A 288 -8.68 20.72 -5.98
N ILE A 289 -9.40 20.55 -7.09
CA ILE A 289 -10.06 21.66 -7.77
C ILE A 289 -11.57 21.47 -7.68
N ARG A 290 -12.26 22.52 -7.21
CA ARG A 290 -13.72 22.54 -7.08
C ARG A 290 -14.31 23.76 -7.79
N PRO A 291 -15.39 23.64 -8.57
CA PRO A 291 -16.06 24.80 -9.16
C PRO A 291 -16.54 25.79 -8.09
N THR A 292 -16.58 27.07 -8.43
CA THR A 292 -17.06 28.12 -7.51
C THR A 292 -18.58 28.11 -7.33
N HIS A 293 -19.33 27.76 -8.38
CA HIS A 293 -20.79 27.71 -8.35
C HIS A 293 -21.30 26.32 -7.92
N LEU A 294 -21.57 26.17 -6.63
CA LEU A 294 -22.01 24.92 -6.01
C LEU A 294 -23.45 25.03 -5.50
N PRO A 295 -24.22 23.92 -5.49
CA PRO A 295 -23.86 22.57 -5.95
C PRO A 295 -23.94 22.38 -7.47
N ASP A 296 -24.54 23.35 -8.18
CA ASP A 296 -25.03 23.19 -9.57
C ASP A 296 -23.96 22.75 -10.57
N ASN A 297 -22.74 23.31 -10.48
CA ASN A 297 -21.67 22.97 -11.41
C ASN A 297 -20.79 21.80 -10.95
N TYR A 298 -21.06 21.18 -9.80
CA TYR A 298 -20.14 20.19 -9.22
C TYR A 298 -19.82 19.03 -10.18
N PHE A 299 -20.84 18.53 -10.89
CA PHE A 299 -20.70 17.42 -11.86
C PHE A 299 -20.57 17.89 -13.31
N SER A 300 -21.11 19.07 -13.67
CA SER A 300 -21.12 19.58 -15.05
C SER A 300 -19.89 20.42 -15.41
N PHE A 301 -19.04 20.76 -14.44
CA PHE A 301 -17.79 21.48 -14.68
C PHE A 301 -16.84 20.67 -15.59
N ASP A 302 -16.19 21.36 -16.54
CA ASP A 302 -15.26 20.74 -17.49
C ASP A 302 -13.89 20.44 -16.85
N TYR A 303 -13.85 19.38 -16.05
CA TYR A 303 -12.62 18.92 -15.40
C TYR A 303 -11.60 18.39 -16.42
N GLU A 304 -12.05 17.71 -17.47
CA GLU A 304 -11.22 17.17 -18.54
C GLU A 304 -10.48 18.27 -19.28
N GLY A 305 -11.21 19.30 -19.72
CA GLY A 305 -10.65 20.49 -20.35
C GLY A 305 -9.66 21.19 -19.44
N LEU A 306 -9.98 21.33 -18.14
CA LEU A 306 -9.07 21.94 -17.17
C LEU A 306 -7.80 21.10 -16.94
N VAL A 307 -7.91 19.80 -16.73
CA VAL A 307 -6.76 18.90 -16.55
C VAL A 307 -5.87 18.96 -17.79
N LYS A 308 -6.45 18.85 -18.99
CA LYS A 308 -5.72 18.99 -20.26
C LYS A 308 -5.05 20.36 -20.38
N ASN A 309 -5.72 21.43 -19.95
CA ASN A 309 -5.18 22.79 -19.95
C ASN A 309 -4.07 22.99 -18.91
N LEU A 310 -4.02 22.20 -17.85
CA LEU A 310 -2.95 22.25 -16.84
C LEU A 310 -1.79 21.31 -17.16
N SER A 311 -1.98 20.27 -17.98
CA SER A 311 -0.93 19.29 -18.27
C SER A 311 0.21 19.86 -19.10
N CYS A 312 1.44 19.50 -18.73
CA CYS A 312 2.64 19.64 -19.56
C CYS A 312 2.93 21.07 -20.06
N ARG A 313 2.68 22.06 -19.20
CA ARG A 313 2.92 23.49 -19.49
C ARG A 313 4.38 23.90 -19.33
N THR A 314 5.13 23.19 -18.50
CA THR A 314 6.57 23.40 -18.28
C THR A 314 7.30 22.06 -18.22
N SER A 315 8.54 21.99 -18.69
CA SER A 315 9.33 20.75 -18.72
C SER A 315 9.51 20.08 -17.35
N ASP A 316 9.65 20.89 -16.29
CA ASP A 316 9.81 20.40 -14.92
C ASP A 316 8.57 20.70 -14.04
N GLN A 317 7.37 20.60 -14.60
CA GLN A 317 6.13 20.97 -13.90
C GLN A 317 5.98 20.25 -12.55
N ALA A 318 5.92 21.03 -11.47
CA ALA A 318 5.81 20.51 -10.10
C ALA A 318 4.45 19.89 -9.78
N MET A 319 3.42 20.36 -10.46
CA MET A 319 2.02 19.98 -10.24
C MET A 319 1.55 19.13 -11.41
N ARG A 320 1.23 17.86 -11.18
CA ARG A 320 0.65 16.96 -12.19
C ARG A 320 -0.87 16.91 -12.00
N PRO A 321 -1.67 17.44 -12.95
CA PRO A 321 -3.12 17.38 -12.84
C PRO A 321 -3.63 15.99 -13.22
N TYR A 322 -4.62 15.51 -12.47
CA TYR A 322 -5.30 14.23 -12.70
C TYR A 322 -6.81 14.43 -12.63
N LEU A 323 -7.52 13.64 -13.42
CA LEU A 323 -8.87 13.23 -13.02
C LEU A 323 -8.71 12.14 -11.96
N LYS A 324 -9.52 12.16 -10.90
CA LYS A 324 -9.36 11.24 -9.76
C LYS A 324 -9.36 9.76 -10.18
N GLU A 325 -10.11 9.40 -11.21
CA GLU A 325 -10.17 8.05 -11.79
C GLU A 325 -8.84 7.56 -12.39
N ASN A 326 -7.94 8.49 -12.73
CA ASN A 326 -6.63 8.24 -13.32
C ASN A 326 -5.47 8.31 -12.29
N LEU A 327 -5.76 8.57 -11.01
CA LEU A 327 -4.73 8.50 -9.97
C LEU A 327 -4.22 7.05 -9.82
N PRO A 328 -2.96 6.85 -9.36
CA PRO A 328 -2.45 5.51 -9.08
C PRO A 328 -3.40 4.72 -8.16
N LYS A 329 -3.82 3.53 -8.60
CA LYS A 329 -4.85 2.74 -7.91
C LYS A 329 -4.51 2.35 -6.48
N ARG A 330 -3.21 2.23 -6.16
CA ARG A 330 -2.73 2.05 -4.77
C ARG A 330 -3.18 3.14 -3.79
N MET A 331 -3.61 4.30 -4.28
CA MET A 331 -4.06 5.41 -3.43
C MET A 331 -5.50 5.22 -2.93
N HIS A 332 -6.34 4.41 -3.61
CA HIS A 332 -7.76 4.20 -3.26
C HIS A 332 -8.46 5.52 -2.91
N PHE A 333 -8.37 6.48 -3.85
CA PHE A 333 -8.79 7.87 -3.66
C PHE A 333 -9.57 8.43 -4.86
N ALA A 334 -10.65 7.74 -5.24
CA ALA A 334 -11.53 8.15 -6.33
C ALA A 334 -13.03 7.97 -5.99
N ASN A 335 -13.42 6.85 -5.38
CA ASN A 335 -14.80 6.43 -5.20
C ASN A 335 -15.50 7.09 -4.00
N ASN A 336 -15.48 8.43 -3.98
CA ASN A 336 -16.32 9.21 -3.09
C ASN A 336 -16.68 10.55 -3.72
N LYS A 337 -17.94 10.95 -3.63
CA LYS A 337 -18.44 12.25 -4.11
C LYS A 337 -17.87 13.46 -3.36
N ARG A 338 -17.17 13.25 -2.25
CA ARG A 338 -16.47 14.31 -1.49
C ARG A 338 -15.05 14.54 -2.02
N ILE A 339 -14.55 13.63 -2.86
CA ILE A 339 -13.30 13.78 -3.59
C ILE A 339 -13.64 14.47 -4.92
N GLU A 340 -13.16 15.70 -5.06
CA GLU A 340 -13.26 16.44 -6.31
C GLU A 340 -12.68 15.65 -7.48
N ARG A 341 -13.32 15.75 -8.65
CA ARG A 341 -12.85 15.05 -9.85
C ARG A 341 -11.50 15.57 -10.33
N GLY A 342 -11.25 16.87 -10.22
CA GLY A 342 -9.95 17.48 -10.52
C GLY A 342 -8.99 17.39 -9.33
N HIS A 343 -7.86 16.72 -9.50
CA HIS A 343 -6.84 16.52 -8.49
C HIS A 343 -5.48 17.03 -8.98
N LEU A 344 -4.64 17.51 -8.06
CA LEU A 344 -3.33 18.07 -8.33
C LEU A 344 -2.28 17.30 -7.51
N TYR A 345 -1.64 16.33 -8.14
CA TYR A 345 -0.54 15.58 -7.52
C TYR A 345 0.73 16.42 -7.54
N MET A 346 1.32 16.64 -6.38
CA MET A 346 2.52 17.48 -6.25
C MET A 346 3.79 16.62 -6.19
N LYS A 347 4.85 17.05 -6.88
CA LYS A 347 6.21 16.52 -6.69
C LYS A 347 6.65 16.66 -5.24
N GLU A 348 7.52 15.78 -4.79
CA GLU A 348 8.06 15.82 -3.42
C GLU A 348 8.60 17.21 -3.04
N GLY A 349 8.24 17.69 -1.84
CA GLY A 349 8.63 19.00 -1.33
C GLY A 349 7.89 20.22 -1.92
N TRP A 350 7.02 20.04 -2.92
CA TRP A 350 6.23 21.14 -3.53
C TRP A 350 4.90 21.43 -2.80
N GLN A 351 4.00 22.26 -3.31
CA GLN A 351 2.60 22.32 -2.84
C GLN A 351 1.81 23.21 -3.78
N ALA A 352 0.50 22.99 -3.90
CA ALA A 352 -0.37 24.02 -4.46
C ALA A 352 -0.75 25.00 -3.35
N ALA A 353 -0.28 26.24 -3.41
CA ALA A 353 -0.34 27.16 -2.26
C ALA A 353 -1.34 28.32 -2.38
N LEU A 354 -1.86 28.74 -1.21
CA LEU A 354 -1.61 30.05 -0.59
C LEU A 354 -0.89 29.96 0.77
N LEU A 355 -0.64 28.77 1.38
CA LEU A 355 0.42 28.48 2.40
C LEU A 355 0.30 27.05 3.02
N MET A 356 1.47 26.45 3.27
CA MET A 356 1.92 25.30 4.12
C MET A 356 1.30 23.87 4.04
N CYS A 357 2.15 22.88 4.35
CA CYS A 357 2.31 21.55 3.71
C CYS A 357 1.96 20.32 4.58
N VAL A 358 1.67 19.13 3.99
CA VAL A 358 1.88 17.76 4.58
C VAL A 358 2.03 16.70 3.46
N TYR A 359 3.22 16.14 3.22
CA TYR A 359 3.46 15.08 2.21
C TYR A 359 3.19 13.67 2.71
N PHE A 360 3.25 12.69 1.78
CA PHE A 360 3.34 11.27 2.10
C PHE A 360 4.60 10.99 2.90
N ILE A 361 4.45 10.87 4.21
CA ILE A 361 5.58 10.70 5.10
C ILE A 361 5.26 9.58 6.04
N GLN A 362 6.25 8.73 6.18
CA GLN A 362 6.20 7.51 6.93
C GLN A 362 5.87 7.79 8.40
N ALA A 363 4.89 7.05 8.91
CA ALA A 363 4.44 7.11 10.29
C ALA A 363 5.20 6.08 11.15
N ILE A 364 5.11 6.22 12.47
CA ILE A 364 5.67 5.24 13.41
C ILE A 364 4.64 4.18 13.79
N PHE A 365 5.12 3.01 14.17
CA PHE A 365 4.34 2.00 14.87
C PHE A 365 5.22 1.23 15.88
N ILE A 366 4.71 1.07 17.09
CA ILE A 366 5.31 0.29 18.17
C ILE A 366 4.21 -0.47 18.92
N GLY A 367 4.24 -1.79 18.91
CA GLY A 367 3.42 -2.67 19.73
C GLY A 367 4.18 -3.16 20.97
N TYR A 368 3.61 -3.02 22.16
CA TYR A 368 4.19 -3.49 23.41
C TYR A 368 3.12 -4.08 24.32
N GLY A 369 3.37 -5.26 24.89
CA GLY A 369 2.42 -5.93 25.79
C GLY A 369 2.36 -7.43 25.54
N PRO A 370 1.52 -8.18 26.29
CA PRO A 370 1.46 -9.64 26.22
C PRO A 370 1.03 -10.19 24.87
N GLY A 371 0.26 -9.44 24.09
CA GLY A 371 -0.19 -9.85 22.75
C GLY A 371 0.90 -9.76 21.67
N PHE A 372 1.91 -8.91 21.86
CA PHE A 372 2.95 -8.64 20.88
C PHE A 372 4.20 -9.47 21.11
N LYS A 373 4.88 -9.84 20.02
CA LYS A 373 6.23 -10.38 20.09
C LYS A 373 7.20 -9.36 20.72
N HIS A 374 8.27 -9.88 21.31
CA HIS A 374 9.29 -9.06 21.94
C HIS A 374 10.52 -8.94 21.05
N LYS A 375 11.20 -7.79 21.12
CA LYS A 375 12.45 -7.49 20.39
C LYS A 375 12.36 -7.81 18.89
N THR A 376 11.22 -7.50 18.28
CA THR A 376 10.90 -7.90 16.91
C THR A 376 10.83 -6.67 16.01
N VAL A 377 11.57 -6.69 14.90
CA VAL A 377 11.44 -5.71 13.82
C VAL A 377 10.76 -6.38 12.65
N VAL A 378 9.65 -5.82 12.19
CA VAL A 378 8.86 -6.36 11.06
C VAL A 378 8.98 -5.45 9.84
N PRO A 379 8.73 -5.96 8.62
CA PRO A 379 8.65 -5.13 7.42
C PRO A 379 7.58 -4.02 7.53
N PRO A 380 7.68 -2.97 6.71
CA PRO A 380 6.64 -1.95 6.62
C PRO A 380 5.28 -2.52 6.22
N PHE A 381 4.22 -1.94 6.78
CA PHE A 381 2.83 -2.28 6.50
C PHE A 381 1.95 -1.01 6.53
N GLU A 382 0.69 -1.12 6.11
CA GLU A 382 -0.24 0.01 5.98
C GLU A 382 -1.11 0.18 7.22
N ASN A 383 -1.49 1.42 7.55
CA ASN A 383 -2.26 1.71 8.75
C ASN A 383 -3.71 1.15 8.73
N ILE A 384 -4.26 0.83 7.55
CA ILE A 384 -5.54 0.13 7.41
C ILE A 384 -5.53 -1.28 8.04
N GLU A 385 -4.35 -1.89 8.19
CA GLU A 385 -4.20 -3.23 8.78
C GLU A 385 -4.36 -3.20 10.32
N ILE A 386 -4.23 -2.02 10.95
CA ILE A 386 -4.25 -1.85 12.41
C ILE A 386 -5.62 -2.20 12.99
N TYR A 387 -6.72 -1.95 12.29
CA TYR A 387 -8.06 -2.27 12.78
C TYR A 387 -8.25 -3.77 13.06
N ASN A 388 -7.81 -4.64 12.14
CA ASN A 388 -7.85 -6.09 12.34
C ASN A 388 -6.95 -6.52 13.51
N LEU A 389 -5.74 -5.96 13.60
CA LEU A 389 -4.81 -6.21 14.71
C LEU A 389 -5.43 -5.83 16.07
N MET A 390 -6.11 -4.69 16.16
CA MET A 390 -6.80 -4.27 17.39
C MET A 390 -7.94 -5.22 17.74
N CYS A 391 -8.71 -5.67 16.74
CA CYS A 391 -9.77 -6.66 16.95
C CYS A 391 -9.22 -7.98 17.48
N ASP A 392 -8.09 -8.47 16.95
CA ASP A 392 -7.42 -9.68 17.42
C ASP A 392 -6.92 -9.54 18.87
N LEU A 393 -6.31 -8.40 19.22
CA LEU A 393 -5.82 -8.12 20.58
C LEU A 393 -6.96 -8.04 21.62
N LEU A 394 -8.13 -7.56 21.20
CA LEU A 394 -9.35 -7.54 22.03
C LEU A 394 -10.10 -8.89 22.02
N GLY A 395 -9.75 -9.80 21.10
CA GLY A 395 -10.44 -11.06 20.87
C GLY A 395 -11.89 -10.87 20.42
N ILE A 396 -12.11 -9.96 19.46
CA ILE A 396 -13.42 -9.63 18.88
C ILE A 396 -13.39 -9.76 17.36
N ARG A 397 -14.56 -9.96 16.74
CA ARG A 397 -14.66 -10.06 15.28
C ARG A 397 -14.66 -8.66 14.62
N PRO A 398 -13.78 -8.39 13.65
CA PRO A 398 -13.77 -7.12 12.93
C PRO A 398 -15.02 -6.95 12.06
N ALA A 399 -15.46 -5.70 11.83
CA ALA A 399 -16.38 -5.36 10.75
C ALA A 399 -15.68 -5.45 9.37
N PRO A 400 -16.43 -5.53 8.25
CA PRO A 400 -15.84 -5.47 6.92
C PRO A 400 -14.96 -4.22 6.74
N ASN A 401 -13.73 -4.42 6.31
CA ASN A 401 -12.72 -3.37 6.16
C ASN A 401 -11.75 -3.71 5.02
N ASN A 402 -10.86 -2.77 4.66
CA ASN A 402 -9.91 -2.93 3.56
C ASN A 402 -8.60 -3.64 3.98
N GLY A 403 -8.35 -3.78 5.29
CA GLY A 403 -7.22 -4.53 5.80
C GLY A 403 -7.34 -6.04 5.50
N THR A 404 -6.20 -6.70 5.29
CA THR A 404 -6.14 -8.13 4.99
C THR A 404 -5.96 -8.93 6.28
N HIS A 405 -7.06 -9.38 6.90
CA HIS A 405 -7.04 -10.06 8.20
C HIS A 405 -6.08 -11.26 8.22
N GLY A 406 -5.09 -11.22 9.13
CA GLY A 406 -4.02 -12.21 9.22
C GLY A 406 -2.67 -11.75 8.67
N SER A 407 -2.62 -10.67 7.87
CA SER A 407 -1.37 -10.09 7.34
C SER A 407 -0.38 -9.73 8.46
N LEU A 408 -0.89 -9.23 9.59
CA LEU A 408 -0.12 -8.83 10.78
C LEU A 408 0.01 -9.91 11.86
N ASN A 409 -0.35 -11.17 11.57
CA ASN A 409 -0.17 -12.28 12.54
C ASN A 409 1.27 -12.42 13.02
N HIS A 410 2.23 -12.06 12.18
CA HIS A 410 3.65 -12.12 12.51
C HIS A 410 4.08 -11.14 13.62
N LEU A 411 3.24 -10.15 13.99
CA LEU A 411 3.45 -9.25 15.14
C LEU A 411 3.00 -9.88 16.47
N LEU A 412 2.14 -10.90 16.44
CA LEU A 412 1.46 -11.44 17.61
C LEU A 412 2.16 -12.69 18.17
N ASN A 413 2.17 -12.84 19.50
CA ASN A 413 2.63 -14.07 20.15
C ASN A 413 1.68 -15.25 19.88
N HIS A 414 0.38 -14.97 19.93
CA HIS A 414 -0.69 -15.95 19.76
C HIS A 414 -1.75 -15.39 18.81
N PRO A 415 -1.58 -15.54 17.48
CA PRO A 415 -2.58 -15.12 16.51
C PRO A 415 -3.94 -15.78 16.79
N VAL A 416 -5.01 -14.98 16.83
CA VAL A 416 -6.38 -15.46 17.09
C VAL A 416 -7.08 -15.87 15.80
N HIS A 417 -6.81 -15.14 14.71
CA HIS A 417 -7.31 -15.46 13.38
C HIS A 417 -6.27 -16.25 12.58
N LEU A 418 -6.67 -17.43 12.09
CA LEU A 418 -5.86 -18.23 11.16
C LEU A 418 -6.43 -18.06 9.75
N PRO A 419 -5.75 -17.32 8.86
CA PRO A 419 -6.27 -17.04 7.53
C PRO A 419 -6.25 -18.30 6.66
N VAL A 420 -7.18 -18.35 5.72
CA VAL A 420 -7.23 -19.38 4.67
C VAL A 420 -7.25 -18.72 3.30
N HIS A 421 -6.81 -19.44 2.27
CA HIS A 421 -6.96 -18.96 0.90
C HIS A 421 -8.44 -18.79 0.54
N PRO A 422 -8.78 -17.77 -0.28
CA PRO A 422 -10.14 -17.63 -0.79
C PRO A 422 -10.50 -18.84 -1.67
N ALA A 423 -11.75 -19.28 -1.58
CA ALA A 423 -12.25 -20.34 -2.44
C ALA A 423 -12.31 -19.86 -3.89
N GLN A 424 -11.91 -20.74 -4.82
CA GLN A 424 -12.15 -20.52 -6.25
C GLN A 424 -13.66 -20.57 -6.50
N LEU A 425 -14.22 -19.51 -7.10
CA LEU A 425 -15.66 -19.42 -7.38
C LEU A 425 -15.99 -19.83 -8.81
N SER A 426 -15.06 -19.64 -9.74
CA SER A 426 -15.20 -20.06 -11.14
C SER A 426 -14.09 -21.05 -11.49
N HIS A 427 -14.46 -22.17 -12.10
CA HIS A 427 -13.54 -23.24 -12.48
C HIS A 427 -13.27 -23.27 -13.99
N ASP A 428 -12.07 -23.69 -14.37
CA ASP A 428 -11.72 -23.80 -15.77
C ASP A 428 -12.55 -24.90 -16.45
N THR A 429 -13.01 -24.60 -17.66
CA THR A 429 -13.63 -25.56 -18.56
C THR A 429 -12.63 -25.96 -19.64
N PRO A 430 -12.72 -27.14 -20.27
CA PRO A 430 -11.89 -27.44 -21.43
C PRO A 430 -12.11 -26.42 -22.58
N CYS A 431 -11.04 -26.02 -23.27
CA CYS A 431 -11.16 -25.32 -24.54
C CYS A 431 -11.42 -26.37 -25.63
N GLU A 432 -12.62 -26.42 -26.19
CA GLU A 432 -12.97 -27.37 -27.25
C GLU A 432 -12.38 -26.93 -28.60
N ALA A 433 -11.53 -27.78 -29.20
CA ALA A 433 -11.07 -27.57 -30.57
C ALA A 433 -12.05 -28.22 -31.55
N SER A 434 -12.76 -27.40 -32.34
CA SER A 434 -13.76 -27.86 -33.31
C SER A 434 -13.14 -28.46 -34.59
N ALA A 435 -11.91 -28.09 -34.93
CA ALA A 435 -11.14 -28.65 -36.05
C ALA A 435 -9.62 -28.46 -35.85
N PRO A 436 -8.76 -29.33 -36.41
CA PRO A 436 -7.30 -29.21 -36.36
C PRO A 436 -6.73 -28.12 -37.28
N SER A 437 -7.56 -27.41 -38.04
CA SER A 437 -7.15 -26.33 -38.93
C SER A 437 -8.04 -25.10 -38.72
N PRO A 438 -7.48 -23.89 -38.66
CA PRO A 438 -8.26 -22.65 -38.59
C PRO A 438 -9.20 -22.54 -39.80
N THR A 439 -10.44 -22.14 -39.54
CA THR A 439 -11.49 -21.91 -40.55
C THR A 439 -11.66 -20.43 -40.88
N ASP A 440 -10.91 -19.55 -40.20
CA ASP A 440 -11.01 -18.09 -40.32
C ASP A 440 -9.86 -17.52 -41.16
N ASP A 441 -10.21 -16.78 -42.21
CA ASP A 441 -9.28 -16.11 -43.13
C ASP A 441 -9.02 -14.63 -42.75
N GLN A 442 -9.54 -14.16 -41.60
CA GLN A 442 -9.46 -12.75 -41.19
C GLN A 442 -8.12 -12.33 -40.57
N CYS A 443 -7.28 -13.28 -40.14
CA CYS A 443 -5.93 -13.01 -39.64
C CYS A 443 -4.89 -13.44 -40.68
N ASN A 444 -4.08 -12.51 -41.18
CA ASN A 444 -3.03 -12.80 -42.16
C ASN A 444 -1.68 -13.00 -41.48
N CYS A 445 -1.07 -14.18 -41.64
CA CYS A 445 0.30 -14.45 -41.22
C CYS A 445 1.12 -14.87 -42.46
N THR A 446 1.76 -13.91 -43.11
CA THR A 446 2.53 -14.13 -44.36
C THR A 446 3.75 -15.05 -44.18
N SER A 447 4.17 -15.30 -42.94
CA SER A 447 5.34 -16.11 -42.59
C SER A 447 5.02 -17.58 -42.23
N GLN A 448 3.74 -17.97 -42.11
CA GLN A 448 3.35 -19.33 -41.71
C GLN A 448 2.87 -20.20 -42.88
N THR A 449 3.32 -21.46 -42.93
CA THR A 449 2.78 -22.48 -43.84
C THR A 449 1.73 -23.34 -43.13
N LYS A 450 0.75 -23.89 -43.84
CA LYS A 450 -0.29 -24.80 -43.27
C LYS A 450 0.30 -25.97 -42.46
N ALA A 451 1.55 -26.38 -42.73
CA ALA A 451 2.25 -27.44 -42.00
C ALA A 451 2.80 -27.00 -40.62
N MET A 452 3.00 -25.69 -40.38
CA MET A 452 3.45 -25.14 -39.10
C MET A 452 2.32 -25.00 -38.07
N VAL A 453 1.06 -25.16 -38.50
CA VAL A 453 -0.16 -25.03 -37.68
C VAL A 453 -0.50 -26.32 -36.91
N CYS A 454 0.28 -27.39 -37.06
CA CYS A 454 0.02 -28.67 -36.39
C CYS A 454 0.31 -28.59 -34.87
N ASN A 455 -0.77 -28.69 -34.08
CA ASN A 455 -0.81 -28.80 -32.61
C ASN A 455 0.30 -29.67 -32.01
N ARG A 456 1.37 -29.05 -31.48
CA ARG A 456 2.23 -29.69 -30.49
C ARG A 456 1.63 -29.48 -29.10
N LEU A 457 0.76 -30.38 -28.69
CA LEU A 457 0.35 -30.50 -27.29
C LEU A 457 1.58 -30.95 -26.48
N LEU A 458 2.29 -29.99 -25.89
CA LEU A 458 3.44 -30.26 -25.03
C LEU A 458 2.97 -30.81 -23.67
N SER A 459 3.84 -31.61 -23.04
CA SER A 459 3.59 -32.20 -21.72
C SER A 459 3.32 -31.14 -20.65
N ASP A 460 2.07 -31.09 -20.18
CA ASP A 460 1.53 -30.13 -19.20
C ASP A 460 2.39 -29.93 -17.93
N ARG A 461 2.95 -31.00 -17.36
CA ARG A 461 3.64 -30.94 -16.06
C ARG A 461 4.91 -30.08 -16.03
N PHE A 462 5.71 -30.10 -17.09
CA PHE A 462 6.96 -29.33 -17.13
C PHE A 462 6.67 -27.84 -17.28
N LEU A 463 5.73 -27.48 -18.15
CA LEU A 463 5.33 -26.11 -18.42
C LEU A 463 4.70 -25.46 -17.17
N ARG A 464 3.84 -26.19 -16.44
CA ARG A 464 3.29 -25.71 -15.16
C ARG A 464 4.38 -25.41 -14.14
N ARG A 465 5.39 -26.28 -14.01
CA ARG A 465 6.51 -26.04 -13.08
C ARG A 465 7.31 -24.80 -13.45
N LEU A 466 7.48 -24.53 -14.74
CA LEU A 466 8.26 -23.39 -15.23
C LEU A 466 7.48 -22.07 -15.13
N HIS A 467 6.23 -22.05 -15.58
CA HIS A 467 5.45 -20.83 -15.77
C HIS A 467 4.36 -20.60 -14.70
N HIS A 468 4.00 -21.60 -13.89
CA HIS A 468 3.22 -21.45 -12.64
C HIS A 468 4.00 -21.98 -11.42
N PRO A 469 5.22 -21.48 -11.14
CA PRO A 469 6.05 -21.98 -10.03
C PRO A 469 5.45 -21.68 -8.62
N PHE A 470 4.36 -20.91 -8.56
CA PHE A 470 3.66 -20.52 -7.34
C PHE A 470 2.15 -20.85 -7.39
N GLY A 471 1.75 -21.74 -8.30
CA GLY A 471 0.37 -22.15 -8.51
C GLY A 471 -0.36 -21.36 -9.59
N THR A 472 -1.43 -21.95 -10.08
CA THR A 472 -2.32 -21.32 -11.08
C THR A 472 -3.21 -20.29 -10.38
N PRO A 473 -3.38 -19.06 -10.91
CA PRO A 473 -4.28 -18.09 -10.32
C PRO A 473 -5.70 -18.64 -10.17
N ARG A 474 -6.32 -18.43 -9.01
CA ARG A 474 -7.72 -18.80 -8.76
C ARG A 474 -8.64 -17.68 -9.21
N VAL A 475 -9.70 -17.99 -9.94
CA VAL A 475 -10.74 -17.01 -10.27
C VAL A 475 -11.74 -16.96 -9.11
N VAL A 476 -11.71 -15.86 -8.36
CA VAL A 476 -12.56 -15.62 -7.18
C VAL A 476 -13.75 -14.72 -7.51
N GLN A 477 -13.92 -14.35 -8.78
CA GLN A 477 -15.16 -13.79 -9.32
C GLN A 477 -16.12 -14.93 -9.69
N PRO A 478 -17.41 -14.87 -9.30
CA PRO A 478 -18.41 -15.87 -9.68
C PRO A 478 -18.79 -15.74 -11.16
N ASP A 479 -19.33 -16.83 -11.73
CA ASP A 479 -19.93 -16.87 -13.07
C ASP A 479 -18.99 -16.48 -14.23
N VAL A 480 -17.68 -16.71 -14.08
CA VAL A 480 -16.68 -16.47 -15.14
C VAL A 480 -16.40 -17.76 -15.90
N SER A 481 -16.64 -17.77 -17.21
CA SER A 481 -16.25 -18.85 -18.10
C SER A 481 -14.84 -18.64 -18.65
N PHE A 482 -13.92 -19.49 -18.22
CA PHE A 482 -12.55 -19.48 -18.74
C PHE A 482 -12.02 -20.91 -18.96
N CYS A 483 -10.92 -21.00 -19.71
CA CYS A 483 -10.20 -22.24 -19.93
C CYS A 483 -8.68 -22.01 -19.89
N LEU A 484 -7.92 -23.04 -19.53
CA LEU A 484 -6.46 -22.96 -19.47
C LEU A 484 -5.84 -23.34 -20.82
N LEU A 485 -5.01 -22.46 -21.37
CA LEU A 485 -4.24 -22.72 -22.59
C LEU A 485 -2.76 -22.88 -22.25
N HIS A 486 -2.15 -23.92 -22.82
CA HIS A 486 -0.79 -24.35 -22.55
C HIS A 486 0.08 -24.18 -23.79
N HIS A 487 1.12 -23.36 -23.67
CA HIS A 487 2.07 -23.11 -24.75
C HIS A 487 3.49 -23.40 -24.27
N SER A 488 4.41 -23.54 -25.22
CA SER A 488 5.83 -23.82 -24.95
C SER A 488 6.49 -22.77 -24.03
N ASN A 489 6.10 -21.51 -24.17
CA ASN A 489 6.75 -20.37 -23.51
C ASN A 489 5.86 -19.65 -22.47
N TYR A 490 4.58 -20.00 -22.37
CA TYR A 490 3.64 -19.37 -21.44
C TYR A 490 2.39 -20.22 -21.19
N LEU A 491 1.68 -19.87 -20.13
CA LEU A 491 0.35 -20.36 -19.79
C LEU A 491 -0.61 -19.17 -19.79
N ASN A 492 -1.88 -19.36 -20.13
CA ASN A 492 -2.88 -18.32 -19.95
C ASN A 492 -4.23 -18.89 -19.50
N GLY A 493 -5.05 -18.05 -18.86
CA GLY A 493 -6.45 -18.34 -18.57
C GLY A 493 -7.34 -17.52 -19.48
N TYR A 494 -7.84 -18.11 -20.56
CA TYR A 494 -8.62 -17.41 -21.59
C TYR A 494 -10.09 -17.31 -21.19
N SER A 495 -10.64 -16.10 -21.11
CA SER A 495 -12.07 -15.87 -20.83
C SER A 495 -12.88 -15.89 -22.13
N LYS A 496 -13.89 -16.76 -22.17
CA LYS A 496 -14.86 -16.80 -23.27
C LYS A 496 -15.81 -15.61 -23.21
N ASP A 497 -16.04 -15.06 -22.01
CA ASP A 497 -16.94 -13.92 -21.80
C ASP A 497 -16.30 -12.59 -22.22
N ARG A 498 -14.97 -12.47 -22.12
CA ARG A 498 -14.22 -11.25 -22.47
C ARG A 498 -13.48 -11.34 -23.80
N LEU A 499 -13.43 -12.53 -24.41
CA LEU A 499 -12.69 -12.84 -25.63
C LEU A 499 -11.19 -12.48 -25.56
N MET A 500 -10.61 -12.57 -24.36
CA MET A 500 -9.19 -12.32 -24.11
C MET A 500 -8.72 -13.06 -22.84
N PRO A 501 -7.40 -13.21 -22.61
CA PRO A 501 -6.88 -13.74 -21.35
C PRO A 501 -7.27 -12.89 -20.13
N LEU A 502 -7.67 -13.55 -19.05
CA LEU A 502 -7.74 -12.95 -17.71
C LEU A 502 -6.34 -12.73 -17.15
N TRP A 503 -5.43 -13.66 -17.45
CA TRP A 503 -4.02 -13.57 -17.09
C TRP A 503 -3.18 -14.36 -18.10
N VAL A 504 -1.92 -13.96 -18.24
CA VAL A 504 -0.84 -14.65 -18.95
C VAL A 504 0.33 -14.79 -17.98
N SER A 505 0.93 -15.98 -17.89
CA SER A 505 2.05 -16.27 -17.00
C SER A 505 3.21 -16.91 -17.75
N TYR A 506 4.40 -16.38 -17.57
CA TYR A 506 5.64 -16.86 -18.19
C TYR A 506 6.84 -16.57 -17.28
N THR A 507 7.96 -17.22 -17.55
CA THR A 507 9.17 -17.10 -16.73
C THR A 507 10.34 -16.81 -17.64
N ILE A 508 10.94 -15.65 -17.44
CA ILE A 508 12.15 -15.23 -18.14
C ILE A 508 13.32 -15.71 -17.29
N GLN A 509 14.16 -16.57 -17.87
CA GLN A 509 15.42 -16.96 -17.24
C GLN A 509 16.46 -15.86 -17.48
N PRO A 510 17.46 -15.70 -16.59
CA PRO A 510 18.58 -14.82 -16.90
C PRO A 510 19.26 -15.40 -18.13
N LEU A 511 19.72 -14.53 -19.05
CA LEU A 511 20.55 -14.99 -20.16
C LEU A 511 21.73 -15.77 -19.55
N SER A 512 21.83 -17.07 -19.85
CA SER A 512 23.09 -17.77 -19.59
C SER A 512 24.17 -17.04 -20.39
N GLU A 513 25.43 -17.09 -19.96
CA GLU A 513 26.55 -16.72 -20.84
C GLU A 513 26.23 -17.21 -22.25
N ALA A 514 26.27 -16.31 -23.24
CA ALA A 514 25.91 -16.62 -24.60
C ALA A 514 26.65 -17.90 -25.02
N CYS A 515 25.94 -19.01 -25.20
CA CYS A 515 26.56 -20.24 -25.66
C CYS A 515 26.82 -20.08 -27.17
N VAL A 516 27.96 -19.48 -27.50
CA VAL A 516 28.42 -19.33 -28.88
C VAL A 516 29.07 -20.63 -29.33
N ARG A 517 28.47 -21.26 -30.34
CA ARG A 517 29.05 -22.40 -31.06
C ARG A 517 29.63 -21.94 -32.39
N ALA A 518 30.60 -22.69 -32.92
CA ALA A 518 31.12 -22.44 -34.27
C ALA A 518 30.00 -22.55 -35.33
N ASP A 519 30.03 -21.67 -36.32
CA ASP A 519 29.19 -21.78 -37.51
C ASP A 519 29.79 -22.82 -38.45
N VAL A 520 29.09 -23.95 -38.62
CA VAL A 520 29.54 -25.08 -39.45
C VAL A 520 29.70 -24.73 -40.94
N ARG A 521 29.16 -23.60 -41.39
CA ARG A 521 29.26 -23.12 -42.77
C ARG A 521 30.57 -22.35 -43.04
N ILE A 522 31.25 -21.91 -41.99
CA ILE A 522 32.48 -21.12 -42.08
C ILE A 522 33.66 -22.00 -41.64
N PRO A 523 34.72 -22.14 -42.46
CA PRO A 523 35.90 -22.90 -42.07
C PRO A 523 36.51 -22.38 -40.77
N SER A 524 37.12 -23.26 -39.97
CA SER A 524 37.71 -22.90 -38.66
C SER A 524 38.79 -21.82 -38.79
N ALA A 525 39.57 -21.82 -39.87
CA ALA A 525 40.58 -20.80 -40.17
C ALA A 525 39.99 -19.39 -40.42
N ALA A 526 38.70 -19.28 -40.70
CA ALA A 526 37.97 -18.04 -40.95
C ALA A 526 36.90 -17.74 -39.87
N SER A 527 36.88 -18.51 -38.78
CA SER A 527 35.95 -18.34 -37.65
C SER A 527 36.59 -17.55 -36.51
N GLN A 528 35.80 -16.80 -35.74
CA GLN A 528 36.27 -16.20 -34.49
C GLN A 528 36.48 -17.29 -33.42
N LEU A 529 37.53 -17.14 -32.60
CA LEU A 529 37.86 -18.10 -31.54
C LEU A 529 37.41 -17.57 -30.19
N CYS A 530 36.51 -18.30 -29.52
CA CYS A 530 36.03 -17.95 -28.18
C CYS A 530 37.18 -17.84 -27.15
N LEU A 531 38.27 -18.60 -27.34
CA LEU A 531 39.46 -18.57 -26.49
C LEU A 531 40.08 -17.16 -26.38
N ARG A 532 40.03 -16.38 -27.47
CA ARG A 532 40.62 -15.03 -27.54
C ARG A 532 39.97 -14.04 -26.57
N TYR A 533 38.66 -14.19 -26.32
CA TYR A 533 37.91 -13.35 -25.38
C TYR A 533 38.02 -13.84 -23.93
N ARG A 534 38.52 -15.07 -23.72
CA ARG A 534 38.73 -15.62 -22.38
C ARG A 534 40.13 -15.30 -21.83
N GLU A 535 41.13 -15.22 -22.70
CA GLU A 535 42.53 -15.00 -22.32
C GLU A 535 42.92 -13.51 -22.25
N ASP A 536 42.14 -12.61 -22.85
CA ASP A 536 42.38 -11.16 -22.82
C ASP A 536 41.32 -10.46 -21.93
N PRO A 537 41.67 -10.05 -20.70
CA PRO A 537 40.72 -9.43 -19.77
C PRO A 537 40.26 -8.03 -20.20
N ALA A 538 40.86 -7.42 -21.23
CA ALA A 538 40.43 -6.14 -21.78
C ALA A 538 39.35 -6.27 -22.88
N LEU A 539 39.01 -7.49 -23.31
CA LEU A 539 38.10 -7.75 -24.42
C LEU A 539 36.94 -8.68 -24.03
N SER A 540 35.75 -8.40 -24.57
CA SER A 540 34.57 -9.28 -24.50
C SER A 540 33.90 -9.33 -25.89
N TYR A 541 32.91 -10.21 -26.08
CA TYR A 541 32.14 -10.31 -27.32
C TYR A 541 30.65 -10.05 -27.06
N GLY A 542 29.97 -9.51 -28.07
CA GLY A 542 28.53 -9.27 -28.07
C GLY A 542 27.86 -9.97 -29.25
N LEU A 543 26.61 -10.41 -29.07
CA LEU A 543 25.80 -10.92 -30.16
C LEU A 543 25.12 -9.75 -30.86
N LEU A 544 25.20 -9.71 -32.20
CA LEU A 544 24.51 -8.69 -33.01
C LEU A 544 22.98 -8.88 -33.03
N HIS A 545 22.49 -10.09 -32.71
CA HIS A 545 21.07 -10.40 -32.54
C HIS A 545 20.80 -10.87 -31.10
N PRO A 546 19.89 -10.23 -30.34
CA PRO A 546 19.59 -10.63 -28.97
C PRO A 546 18.80 -11.96 -28.92
N PRO A 547 19.19 -12.95 -28.09
CA PRO A 547 18.49 -14.24 -27.99
C PRO A 547 17.13 -14.22 -27.26
N SER A 548 16.64 -13.06 -26.82
CA SER A 548 15.88 -12.96 -25.56
C SER A 548 14.38 -13.27 -25.58
N LEU A 549 13.78 -13.75 -26.67
CA LEU A 549 12.34 -14.10 -26.68
C LEU A 549 11.98 -15.45 -27.31
N SER A 550 12.97 -16.26 -27.70
CA SER A 550 12.74 -17.66 -28.02
C SER A 550 13.85 -18.51 -27.46
N ILE A 551 13.52 -19.32 -26.45
CA ILE A 551 14.49 -20.24 -25.87
C ILE A 551 14.73 -21.42 -26.82
N ASP A 552 13.75 -21.87 -27.62
CA ASP A 552 13.91 -22.96 -28.61
C ASP A 552 12.70 -23.17 -29.58
N GLY A 553 11.86 -22.15 -29.85
CA GLY A 553 10.62 -22.30 -30.63
C GLY A 553 10.45 -21.30 -31.78
N PRO A 554 9.70 -21.63 -32.85
CA PRO A 554 9.27 -20.62 -33.81
C PRO A 554 8.38 -19.59 -33.09
N GLU A 555 8.50 -18.29 -33.42
CA GLU A 555 7.70 -17.16 -32.88
C GLU A 555 6.17 -17.36 -32.98
N THR A 556 5.71 -18.46 -33.57
CA THR A 556 4.34 -18.78 -33.95
C THR A 556 3.39 -19.02 -32.77
N ASP A 557 3.85 -19.56 -31.64
CA ASP A 557 2.98 -19.91 -30.50
C ASP A 557 2.44 -18.69 -29.72
N SER A 558 3.12 -17.54 -29.84
CA SER A 558 2.69 -16.28 -29.23
C SER A 558 1.83 -15.43 -30.18
N LEU A 559 1.90 -15.69 -31.48
CA LEU A 559 1.19 -14.97 -32.55
C LEU A 559 -0.17 -15.60 -32.85
N ILE A 560 -1.00 -15.73 -31.81
CA ILE A 560 -2.35 -16.31 -31.88
C ILE A 560 -3.38 -15.37 -31.25
N THR A 561 -4.62 -15.44 -31.71
CA THR A 561 -5.70 -14.53 -31.27
C THR A 561 -6.03 -14.67 -29.79
N SER A 562 -5.84 -15.86 -29.21
CA SER A 562 -6.04 -16.12 -27.78
C SER A 562 -4.98 -15.50 -26.87
N ASN A 563 -4.00 -14.77 -27.43
CA ASN A 563 -2.98 -14.02 -26.70
C ASN A 563 -3.07 -12.50 -26.97
N MET A 564 -4.18 -12.03 -27.55
CA MET A 564 -4.41 -10.62 -27.86
C MET A 564 -5.27 -9.95 -26.78
N ALA A 565 -5.03 -8.65 -26.57
CA ALA A 565 -5.89 -7.77 -25.78
C ALA A 565 -5.95 -6.37 -26.46
N PRO A 566 -7.08 -5.65 -26.38
CA PRO A 566 -7.18 -4.30 -26.93
C PRO A 566 -6.21 -3.33 -26.25
N MET A 567 -5.34 -2.68 -27.04
CA MET A 567 -4.39 -1.69 -26.56
C MET A 567 -4.40 -0.42 -27.41
N PHE A 568 -4.42 0.75 -26.78
CA PHE A 568 -4.18 2.02 -27.46
C PHE A 568 -2.75 2.05 -28.01
N PRO A 569 -2.50 2.66 -29.18
CA PRO A 569 -1.16 2.74 -29.77
C PRO A 569 -0.11 3.31 -28.80
N ALA A 570 -0.44 4.42 -28.12
CA ALA A 570 0.46 5.05 -27.15
C ALA A 570 0.84 4.12 -25.99
N PHE A 571 -0.13 3.34 -25.47
CA PHE A 571 0.12 2.36 -24.42
C PHE A 571 0.89 1.14 -24.95
N LYS A 572 0.65 0.72 -26.19
CA LYS A 572 1.36 -0.38 -26.82
C LYS A 572 2.86 -0.11 -26.90
N ASP A 573 3.28 1.12 -27.21
CA ASP A 573 4.70 1.50 -27.24
C ASP A 573 5.35 1.36 -25.85
N VAL A 574 4.65 1.78 -24.80
CA VAL A 574 5.06 1.59 -23.41
C VAL A 574 5.15 0.10 -23.08
N TRP A 575 4.11 -0.67 -23.39
CA TRP A 575 4.05 -2.11 -23.15
C TRP A 575 5.22 -2.84 -23.83
N ALA A 576 5.50 -2.52 -25.10
CA ALA A 576 6.63 -3.07 -25.85
C ALA A 576 7.96 -2.74 -25.17
N HIS A 577 8.19 -1.48 -24.78
CA HIS A 577 9.42 -1.10 -24.08
C HIS A 577 9.61 -1.83 -22.75
N VAL A 578 8.53 -2.02 -21.97
CA VAL A 578 8.59 -2.83 -20.74
C VAL A 578 9.05 -4.24 -21.05
N HIS A 579 8.50 -4.87 -22.10
CA HIS A 579 8.81 -6.27 -22.43
C HIS A 579 10.17 -6.46 -23.09
N ASP A 580 10.58 -5.55 -23.96
CA ASP A 580 11.79 -5.69 -24.77
C ASP A 580 13.04 -5.16 -24.05
N VAL A 581 12.88 -4.23 -23.10
CA VAL A 581 13.99 -3.55 -22.43
C VAL A 581 13.99 -3.84 -20.92
N LEU A 582 12.89 -3.56 -20.23
CA LEU A 582 12.88 -3.59 -18.76
C LEU A 582 12.80 -5.01 -18.19
N LEU A 583 11.98 -5.89 -18.77
CA LEU A 583 11.86 -7.27 -18.30
C LEU A 583 13.17 -8.08 -18.43
N PRO A 584 13.94 -8.00 -19.54
CA PRO A 584 15.27 -8.60 -19.62
C PRO A 584 16.24 -8.04 -18.57
N LYS A 585 16.22 -6.71 -18.33
CA LYS A 585 17.02 -6.06 -17.28
C LYS A 585 16.67 -6.63 -15.90
N TYR A 586 15.38 -6.73 -15.56
CA TYR A 586 14.95 -7.33 -14.28
C TYR A 586 15.31 -8.81 -14.18
N SER A 587 15.15 -9.58 -15.25
CA SER A 587 15.54 -10.99 -15.28
C SER A 587 17.03 -11.18 -14.99
N GLN A 588 17.89 -10.37 -15.60
CA GLN A 588 19.34 -10.42 -15.34
C GLN A 588 19.68 -10.05 -13.89
N GLN A 589 19.07 -8.98 -13.36
CA GLN A 589 19.32 -8.52 -11.99
C GLN A 589 18.82 -9.51 -10.93
N LEU A 590 17.72 -10.21 -11.19
CA LEU A 590 17.03 -11.05 -10.20
C LEU A 590 17.29 -12.56 -10.38
N ASN A 591 18.22 -12.94 -11.27
CA ASN A 591 18.50 -14.33 -11.63
C ASN A 591 17.23 -15.07 -12.14
N GLY A 592 16.48 -14.37 -12.98
CA GLY A 592 15.21 -14.79 -13.55
C GLY A 592 14.02 -14.16 -12.85
N VAL A 593 12.95 -13.96 -13.61
CA VAL A 593 11.69 -13.38 -13.12
C VAL A 593 10.50 -14.14 -13.70
N ASN A 594 9.55 -14.51 -12.84
CA ASN A 594 8.23 -14.93 -13.28
C ASN A 594 7.36 -13.69 -13.46
N VAL A 595 6.69 -13.59 -14.60
CA VAL A 595 5.84 -12.47 -14.96
C VAL A 595 4.42 -12.96 -15.10
N MET A 596 3.51 -12.27 -14.43
CA MET A 596 2.07 -12.48 -14.59
C MET A 596 1.42 -11.15 -14.98
N SER A 597 0.66 -11.14 -16.07
CA SER A 597 0.00 -9.92 -16.56
C SER A 597 -1.41 -10.19 -17.04
N GLY A 598 -2.24 -9.15 -17.09
CA GLY A 598 -3.62 -9.27 -17.56
C GLY A 598 -4.37 -7.94 -17.55
N PRO A 599 -5.57 -7.89 -18.16
CA PRO A 599 -6.41 -6.70 -18.21
C PRO A 599 -7.16 -6.47 -16.89
N ILE A 600 -7.47 -5.21 -16.60
CA ILE A 600 -8.32 -4.75 -15.49
C ILE A 600 -9.50 -3.94 -16.04
N PHE A 601 -10.68 -4.17 -15.47
CA PHE A 601 -11.91 -3.46 -15.76
C PHE A 601 -12.44 -2.88 -14.45
N ASP A 602 -12.33 -1.56 -14.33
CA ASP A 602 -12.67 -0.76 -13.14
C ASP A 602 -13.26 0.56 -13.64
N GLY A 603 -14.38 0.46 -14.36
CA GLY A 603 -15.03 1.58 -15.01
C GLY A 603 -15.74 2.51 -14.04
N ASP A 604 -16.09 2.01 -12.86
CA ASP A 604 -16.69 2.77 -11.76
C ASP A 604 -15.65 3.28 -10.73
N TYR A 605 -14.36 3.02 -10.98
CA TYR A 605 -13.20 3.51 -10.21
C TYR A 605 -13.30 3.19 -8.71
N ASP A 606 -13.92 2.07 -8.35
CA ASP A 606 -14.14 1.61 -6.98
C ASP A 606 -13.02 0.72 -6.43
N GLY A 607 -12.05 0.36 -7.27
CA GLY A 607 -10.91 -0.46 -6.87
C GLY A 607 -11.21 -1.96 -6.88
N ASN A 608 -12.34 -2.40 -7.41
CA ASN A 608 -12.74 -3.80 -7.55
C ASN A 608 -12.96 -4.15 -9.03
N VAL A 609 -12.99 -5.45 -9.33
CA VAL A 609 -13.31 -5.94 -10.67
C VAL A 609 -14.77 -5.63 -11.03
N ASP A 610 -14.98 -4.99 -12.17
CA ASP A 610 -16.31 -4.76 -12.73
C ASP A 610 -17.07 -6.10 -12.92
N ALA A 611 -18.38 -6.05 -12.69
CA ALA A 611 -19.28 -7.15 -13.07
C ALA A 611 -19.19 -7.44 -14.58
N LEU A 612 -19.29 -8.73 -14.95
CA LEU A 612 -19.33 -9.12 -16.36
C LEU A 612 -20.54 -8.49 -17.06
N LYS A 613 -20.31 -7.89 -18.23
CA LYS A 613 -21.36 -7.38 -19.12
C LYS A 613 -21.52 -8.37 -20.28
N ALA A 614 -22.77 -8.67 -20.63
CA ALA A 614 -23.06 -9.49 -21.81
C ALA A 614 -22.54 -8.77 -23.05
N ILE A 615 -21.62 -9.41 -23.77
CA ILE A 615 -21.11 -8.90 -25.05
C ILE A 615 -22.09 -9.33 -26.15
N SER A 616 -22.58 -8.37 -26.94
CA SER A 616 -23.33 -8.64 -28.16
C SER A 616 -22.38 -8.69 -29.36
N GLY A 617 -22.22 -9.86 -29.98
CA GLY A 617 -21.37 -10.04 -31.16
C GLY A 617 -19.89 -10.29 -30.83
N ASN A 618 -18.98 -9.91 -31.75
CA ASN A 618 -17.52 -10.11 -31.63
C ASN A 618 -16.79 -8.88 -31.06
N GLU A 619 -17.48 -7.93 -30.44
CA GLU A 619 -16.88 -6.70 -29.91
C GLU A 619 -16.21 -6.96 -28.56
N THR A 620 -14.92 -6.64 -28.43
CA THR A 620 -14.18 -6.82 -27.18
C THR A 620 -14.24 -5.56 -26.31
N ILE A 621 -14.24 -5.74 -24.99
CA ILE A 621 -14.25 -4.63 -24.04
C ILE A 621 -12.83 -4.07 -23.91
N VAL A 622 -12.67 -2.75 -23.96
CA VAL A 622 -11.38 -2.09 -23.75
C VAL A 622 -11.04 -2.06 -22.25
N PRO A 623 -9.90 -2.63 -21.82
CA PRO A 623 -9.48 -2.56 -20.41
C PRO A 623 -9.25 -1.13 -19.95
N THR A 624 -9.52 -0.85 -18.69
CA THR A 624 -9.19 0.45 -18.06
C THR A 624 -7.71 0.53 -17.67
N HIS A 625 -7.14 -0.61 -17.27
CA HIS A 625 -5.75 -0.76 -16.85
C HIS A 625 -5.22 -2.13 -17.28
N PHE A 626 -3.91 -2.31 -17.20
CA PHE A 626 -3.26 -3.63 -17.24
C PHE A 626 -2.46 -3.83 -15.96
N PHE A 627 -2.49 -5.03 -15.40
CA PHE A 627 -1.60 -5.39 -14.29
C PHE A 627 -0.37 -6.12 -14.78
N MET A 628 0.71 -6.01 -14.02
CA MET A 628 1.89 -6.84 -14.15
C MET A 628 2.44 -7.15 -12.75
N ILE A 629 2.72 -8.42 -12.47
CA ILE A 629 3.33 -8.91 -11.25
C ILE A 629 4.65 -9.57 -11.64
N LEU A 630 5.75 -9.05 -11.09
CA LEU A 630 7.09 -9.61 -11.21
C LEU A 630 7.42 -10.34 -9.92
N THR A 631 7.68 -11.65 -10.01
CA THR A 631 8.00 -12.47 -8.83
C THR A 631 9.37 -13.12 -9.00
N SER A 632 10.24 -12.93 -8.01
CA SER A 632 11.55 -13.58 -7.94
C SER A 632 11.84 -14.13 -6.55
N CYS A 633 12.98 -14.81 -6.40
CA CYS A 633 13.47 -15.19 -5.09
C CYS A 633 14.12 -13.98 -4.42
N ARG A 634 13.89 -13.78 -3.12
CA ARG A 634 14.62 -12.74 -2.35
C ARG A 634 16.10 -13.06 -2.24
N ASN A 635 16.46 -14.35 -2.27
CA ASN A 635 17.83 -14.80 -2.40
C ASN A 635 18.14 -14.98 -3.89
N GLU A 636 18.83 -14.00 -4.48
CA GLU A 636 19.18 -13.93 -5.90
C GLU A 636 20.06 -15.10 -6.39
N THR A 637 20.63 -15.92 -5.49
CA THR A 637 21.30 -17.17 -5.90
C THR A 637 20.33 -18.21 -6.49
N PHE A 638 19.02 -18.08 -6.25
CA PHE A 638 18.01 -18.98 -6.77
C PHE A 638 17.10 -18.30 -7.78
N SER A 639 16.75 -19.02 -8.84
CA SER A 639 15.73 -18.59 -9.80
C SER A 639 14.31 -18.71 -9.22
N PRO A 640 13.30 -18.03 -9.81
CA PRO A 640 11.91 -18.12 -9.35
C PRO A 640 11.38 -19.57 -9.29
N VAL A 641 11.79 -20.41 -10.23
CA VAL A 641 11.36 -21.82 -10.32
C VAL A 641 11.87 -22.65 -9.14
N ASN A 642 13.12 -22.42 -8.71
CA ASN A 642 13.79 -23.22 -7.68
C ASN A 642 14.11 -22.43 -6.40
N CYS A 643 13.49 -21.26 -6.21
CA CYS A 643 13.64 -20.42 -5.01
C CYS A 643 13.56 -21.20 -3.69
N LYS A 644 14.58 -21.03 -2.86
CA LYS A 644 14.57 -21.52 -1.47
C LYS A 644 14.54 -20.32 -0.55
N GLY A 645 13.48 -20.20 0.24
CA GLY A 645 13.24 -19.06 1.12
C GLY A 645 12.16 -18.12 0.61
N PRO A 646 12.10 -16.89 1.15
CA PRO A 646 11.00 -15.97 0.88
C PRO A 646 11.00 -15.47 -0.57
N LEU A 647 9.80 -15.33 -1.12
CA LEU A 647 9.57 -14.68 -2.39
C LEU A 647 9.65 -13.16 -2.22
N GLN A 648 9.91 -12.49 -3.33
CA GLN A 648 9.68 -11.06 -3.45
C GLN A 648 8.83 -10.79 -4.70
N ALA A 649 7.91 -9.83 -4.58
CA ALA A 649 6.99 -9.47 -5.64
C ALA A 649 6.95 -7.96 -5.81
N LYS A 650 7.03 -7.52 -7.06
CA LYS A 650 6.81 -6.12 -7.47
C LYS A 650 5.67 -6.10 -8.46
N SER A 651 4.59 -5.40 -8.13
CA SER A 651 3.38 -5.35 -8.94
C SER A 651 3.04 -3.94 -9.38
N PHE A 652 2.41 -3.83 -10.54
CA PHE A 652 2.03 -2.59 -11.19
C PHE A 652 0.58 -2.65 -11.65
N ILE A 653 -0.12 -1.52 -11.57
CA ILE A 653 -1.44 -1.33 -12.20
C ILE A 653 -1.32 -0.12 -13.12
N LEU A 654 -1.24 -0.40 -14.42
CA LEU A 654 -0.85 0.56 -15.44
C LEU A 654 -2.09 1.15 -16.12
N PRO A 655 -2.32 2.48 -16.06
CA PRO A 655 -3.48 3.08 -16.69
C PRO A 655 -3.41 2.96 -18.21
N HIS A 656 -4.47 2.40 -18.80
CA HIS A 656 -4.55 2.13 -20.23
C HIS A 656 -5.08 3.37 -20.95
N ARG A 657 -4.17 4.28 -21.35
CA ARG A 657 -4.51 5.60 -21.91
C ARG A 657 -4.11 5.77 -23.37
N PRO A 658 -4.83 6.63 -24.13
CA PRO A 658 -4.55 6.86 -25.55
C PRO A 658 -3.39 7.82 -25.82
N ASP A 659 -2.78 8.41 -24.79
CA ASP A 659 -1.73 9.42 -24.89
C ASP A 659 -0.71 9.32 -23.74
N HIS A 660 0.40 10.05 -23.85
CA HIS A 660 1.45 10.15 -22.83
C HIS A 660 1.35 11.44 -22.00
N THR A 661 0.15 12.05 -21.89
CA THR A 661 0.00 13.35 -21.20
C THR A 661 0.30 13.29 -19.70
N GLU A 662 0.28 12.10 -19.09
CA GLU A 662 0.67 11.90 -17.69
C GLU A 662 2.17 12.12 -17.44
N SER A 663 3.01 11.62 -18.35
CA SER A 663 4.47 11.72 -18.28
C SER A 663 5.01 12.96 -18.98
N CYS A 664 4.15 13.69 -19.71
CA CYS A 664 4.54 14.81 -20.57
C CYS A 664 5.59 14.45 -21.61
N ALA A 665 5.65 13.17 -21.99
CA ALA A 665 6.55 12.68 -23.01
C ALA A 665 6.05 13.05 -24.41
N SER A 666 6.99 13.28 -25.32
CA SER A 666 6.73 13.55 -26.74
C SER A 666 7.71 12.78 -27.60
N GLY A 667 7.24 12.23 -28.73
CA GLY A 667 8.08 11.48 -29.66
C GLY A 667 8.29 10.02 -29.22
N SER A 668 9.40 9.42 -29.64
CA SER A 668 9.72 8.01 -29.43
C SER A 668 10.60 7.74 -28.20
N ASP A 669 10.82 8.75 -27.35
CA ASP A 669 11.59 8.60 -26.12
C ASP A 669 10.75 7.91 -25.04
N LEU A 670 11.22 6.75 -24.57
CA LEU A 670 10.57 5.92 -23.55
C LEU A 670 11.40 5.79 -22.28
N THR A 671 12.43 6.63 -22.09
CA THR A 671 13.28 6.63 -20.88
C THR A 671 12.51 6.92 -19.59
N TRP A 672 11.37 7.61 -19.68
CA TRP A 672 10.47 7.92 -18.57
C TRP A 672 9.64 6.71 -18.08
N VAL A 673 9.58 5.61 -18.85
CA VAL A 673 8.68 4.49 -18.56
C VAL A 673 9.02 3.80 -17.24
N GLU A 674 10.31 3.66 -16.89
CA GLU A 674 10.71 3.02 -15.62
C GLU A 674 10.22 3.82 -14.40
N ASP A 675 10.34 5.16 -14.43
CA ASP A 675 9.83 6.04 -13.37
C ASP A 675 8.29 6.04 -13.32
N TRP A 676 7.63 5.98 -14.47
CA TRP A 676 6.17 5.86 -14.55
C TRP A 676 5.66 4.52 -14.01
N LEU A 677 6.37 3.41 -14.25
CA LEU A 677 6.09 2.13 -13.59
C LEU A 677 6.24 2.26 -12.06
N GLN A 678 7.30 2.93 -11.57
CA GLN A 678 7.46 3.14 -10.12
C GLN A 678 6.31 3.95 -9.52
N PHE A 679 5.83 4.96 -10.25
CA PHE A 679 4.70 5.77 -9.80
C PHE A 679 3.41 4.95 -9.64
N HIS A 680 3.19 4.00 -10.56
CA HIS A 680 2.04 3.08 -10.62
C HIS A 680 2.29 1.72 -9.97
N VAL A 681 3.29 1.61 -9.10
CA VAL A 681 3.47 0.41 -8.28
C VAL A 681 2.22 0.20 -7.41
N ALA A 682 1.87 -1.05 -7.17
CA ALA A 682 0.72 -1.44 -6.38
C ALA A 682 1.04 -2.69 -5.56
N ARG A 683 0.20 -3.00 -4.59
CA ARG A 683 0.28 -4.28 -3.85
C ARG A 683 -0.30 -5.37 -4.74
N VAL A 684 0.13 -6.62 -4.56
CA VAL A 684 -0.53 -7.75 -5.25
C VAL A 684 -2.00 -7.84 -4.81
N ARG A 685 -2.31 -7.46 -3.56
CA ARG A 685 -3.68 -7.38 -3.07
C ARG A 685 -4.56 -6.41 -3.86
N ASP A 686 -4.01 -5.29 -4.34
CA ASP A 686 -4.74 -4.35 -5.20
C ASP A 686 -5.06 -5.00 -6.56
N VAL A 687 -4.10 -5.74 -7.12
CA VAL A 687 -4.32 -6.52 -8.35
C VAL A 687 -5.41 -7.58 -8.14
N GLU A 688 -5.42 -8.28 -7.00
CA GLU A 688 -6.47 -9.27 -6.69
C GLU A 688 -7.87 -8.65 -6.65
N LEU A 689 -8.03 -7.46 -6.04
CA LEU A 689 -9.32 -6.76 -6.01
C LEU A 689 -9.79 -6.40 -7.42
N LEU A 690 -8.91 -5.80 -8.22
CA LEU A 690 -9.23 -5.26 -9.55
C LEU A 690 -9.35 -6.31 -10.66
N SER A 691 -8.81 -7.52 -10.45
CA SER A 691 -8.84 -8.60 -11.45
C SER A 691 -9.82 -9.72 -11.11
N GLY A 692 -10.29 -9.83 -9.85
CA GLY A 692 -11.06 -10.99 -9.41
C GLY A 692 -10.25 -12.29 -9.39
N LEU A 693 -8.92 -12.18 -9.32
CA LEU A 693 -7.98 -13.30 -9.25
C LEU A 693 -7.40 -13.43 -7.84
N SER A 694 -6.89 -14.62 -7.51
CA SER A 694 -6.06 -14.82 -6.33
C SER A 694 -4.79 -15.62 -6.63
N PHE A 695 -3.66 -15.10 -6.15
CA PHE A 695 -2.31 -15.58 -6.50
C PHE A 695 -1.64 -16.32 -5.34
N TYR A 696 -0.56 -17.06 -5.64
CA TYR A 696 0.32 -17.72 -4.66
C TYR A 696 -0.40 -18.73 -3.73
N HIS A 697 -1.21 -19.61 -4.30
CA HIS A 697 -1.93 -20.66 -3.54
C HIS A 697 -1.07 -21.88 -3.23
N ASP A 698 0.11 -21.98 -3.84
CA ASP A 698 1.04 -23.08 -3.65
C ASP A 698 2.38 -22.55 -3.08
N ARG A 699 3.18 -23.46 -2.51
CA ARG A 699 4.59 -23.28 -2.07
C ARG A 699 4.83 -22.55 -0.74
N ILE A 700 4.10 -21.48 -0.43
CA ILE A 700 4.30 -20.68 0.80
C ILE A 700 3.08 -20.74 1.71
N SER A 701 3.22 -20.41 3.01
CA SER A 701 2.06 -20.44 3.92
C SER A 701 1.05 -19.36 3.57
N VAL A 702 -0.19 -19.47 4.06
CA VAL A 702 -1.21 -18.44 3.86
C VAL A 702 -0.75 -17.12 4.50
N GLU A 703 -0.18 -17.15 5.69
CA GLU A 703 0.32 -15.96 6.39
C GLU A 703 1.48 -15.28 5.66
N GLU A 704 2.41 -16.05 5.10
CA GLU A 704 3.49 -15.53 4.25
C GLU A 704 2.92 -14.95 2.94
N THR A 705 1.89 -15.60 2.38
CA THR A 705 1.19 -15.14 1.19
C THR A 705 0.52 -13.79 1.43
N LEU A 706 -0.18 -13.61 2.55
CA LEU A 706 -0.82 -12.34 2.87
C LEU A 706 0.21 -11.22 3.04
N GLN A 707 1.31 -11.47 3.75
CA GLN A 707 2.41 -10.51 3.90
C GLN A 707 3.01 -10.10 2.55
N LEU A 708 3.28 -11.08 1.68
CA LEU A 708 3.77 -10.83 0.32
C LEU A 708 2.76 -9.99 -0.48
N LYS A 709 1.47 -10.25 -0.31
CA LYS A 709 0.41 -9.57 -1.05
C LYS A 709 0.14 -8.15 -0.60
N THR A 710 0.35 -7.83 0.68
CA THR A 710 0.12 -6.49 1.25
C THR A 710 1.37 -5.62 1.22
N LEU A 711 2.56 -6.20 1.03
CA LEU A 711 3.79 -5.43 0.89
C LEU A 711 3.75 -4.61 -0.41
N ILE A 712 4.12 -3.32 -0.30
CA ILE A 712 4.48 -2.54 -1.48
C ILE A 712 6.01 -2.47 -1.53
N GLN A 713 6.58 -2.72 -2.71
CA GLN A 713 8.00 -2.50 -2.95
C GLN A 713 8.17 -1.15 -3.63
N THR A 714 8.39 -0.10 -2.84
CA THR A 714 8.90 1.17 -3.36
C THR A 714 10.37 1.03 -3.73
N ALA A 715 10.81 1.81 -4.73
CA ALA A 715 12.19 1.84 -5.20
C ALA A 715 13.19 2.28 -4.12
#